data_AF-A0A3C1HCS7-F1
#
_entry.id   AF-A0A3C1HCS7-F1
#
_cell.length_a   1.000
_cell.length_b   1.000
_cell.length_c   1.000
_cell.angle_alpha   90.00
_cell.angle_beta   90.00
_cell.angle_gamma   90.00
#
_symmetry.space_group_name_H-M   'P 1'
#
loop_
_entity.id
_entity.type
_entity.pdbx_description
1 polymer ?
#
loop_
_entity_poly.entity_id
_entity_poly.type
_entity_poly.pdbx_seq_one_letter_code
_entity_poly.pdbx_strand_id
1 'polypeptide(L)'
;MNRSPVPRMALTGWLALMASLLPLPAASPLPKVADVEWQPFAAQVRRLTEALNYLGAPLSPQDSKELTDALAASDAASGVDRAQEVLDRYCLASIQINPEMRVKVAQGPARPELVEQGWRIFLVKVANEAGTTSELKAVSPQALSLFEGGARSNGSDRALRGKLQAAGPVPAADLWMDVDLFKGQPLKKELSGLKLEYAVLQLFSRDAGKREGKLSFNVGQGTQDLGFRSDVDILFSCTPAAPFTIHVRDEQNHPTTAGFVIRDPQGRVYPTQSKRLAPDFGFHPQVYRADGETVRLPPGDYTVECNRGPEYLPASATVHMGSKAGKVSFKLERWIDPSTFGWWSGDHHIHAAGCAHYTKPSEGVHAPDMMRHCLGEDLKVGCNLTWGPCFDYQKQFFTGKIDKVSRYPYLLRYDVEVSGFGSHQSGHLCLLRLKEQMYPGGESKNHWPTLGLNTLRWAKKQGAVVGPAHSGWGLEVPTSELPNYVVPPFSGIGANEYLVDVTHEVPGPDGTPIRAVDFLSTVDTPYVWELNIWYHTLNCGYRTRISGETDFPCIYGERVGLGRSYVKLAGKLDFDAWCEGIRQGRNYVGDGRSHLMDLQVGEVAVGENGSELRLPQAGRVKVKVRAAARLSEKPDPALHGRPYQEKPYWDIERARIGTTRTVPVEVLVNGYP
;
A
#
# COMPACT_ATOMS: atom_id res chain seq x y z
N MET A 1 -30.54 -68.76 -38.67
CA MET A 1 -31.29 -68.09 -39.75
C MET A 1 -30.95 -66.62 -39.69
N ASN A 2 -29.85 -66.20 -40.32
CA ASN A 2 -29.84 -65.57 -41.65
C ASN A 2 -30.95 -64.53 -41.84
N ARG A 3 -30.61 -63.25 -41.75
CA ARG A 3 -30.72 -62.28 -42.86
C ARG A 3 -30.13 -60.92 -42.48
N SER A 4 -29.11 -60.55 -43.25
CA SER A 4 -28.45 -59.24 -43.31
C SER A 4 -29.39 -58.13 -43.76
N PRO A 5 -29.06 -56.85 -43.47
CA PRO A 5 -29.49 -55.74 -44.30
C PRO A 5 -28.31 -55.09 -45.06
N VAL A 6 -28.50 -55.08 -46.37
CA VAL A 6 -28.03 -54.17 -47.45
C VAL A 6 -27.23 -52.91 -47.04
N PRO A 7 -26.11 -52.59 -47.71
CA PRO A 7 -25.40 -51.33 -47.53
C PRO A 7 -26.02 -50.21 -48.37
N ARG A 8 -26.28 -49.04 -47.77
CA ARG A 8 -26.57 -47.80 -48.50
C ARG A 8 -25.26 -47.16 -48.95
N MET A 9 -25.04 -47.11 -50.25
CA MET A 9 -24.09 -46.18 -50.90
C MET A 9 -24.50 -44.75 -50.58
N ALA A 10 -23.62 -44.00 -49.91
CA ALA A 10 -23.67 -42.54 -49.86
C ALA A 10 -22.48 -42.01 -50.66
N LEU A 11 -22.79 -41.32 -51.76
CA LEU A 11 -21.85 -40.57 -52.59
C LEU A 11 -21.08 -39.58 -51.71
N THR A 12 -19.76 -39.74 -51.62
CA THR A 12 -18.84 -38.72 -51.09
C THR A 12 -18.62 -37.65 -52.15
N GLY A 13 -19.45 -36.60 -52.12
CA GLY A 13 -19.17 -35.34 -52.81
C GLY A 13 -18.12 -34.54 -52.04
N TRP A 14 -16.88 -34.52 -52.54
CA TRP A 14 -15.87 -33.57 -52.10
C TRP A 14 -16.23 -32.17 -52.60
N LEU A 15 -16.86 -31.35 -51.75
CA LEU A 15 -16.83 -29.89 -51.92
C LEU A 15 -15.60 -29.35 -51.18
N ALA A 16 -14.58 -28.98 -51.93
CA ALA A 16 -13.49 -28.15 -51.45
C ALA A 16 -14.04 -26.74 -51.16
N LEU A 17 -14.27 -26.43 -49.89
CA LEU A 17 -14.53 -25.06 -49.45
C LEU A 17 -13.19 -24.31 -49.48
N MET A 18 -12.88 -23.66 -50.61
CA MET A 18 -11.88 -22.61 -50.64
C MET A 18 -12.41 -21.45 -49.80
N ALA A 19 -12.00 -21.40 -48.52
CA ALA A 19 -12.12 -20.21 -47.71
C ALA A 19 -11.22 -19.13 -48.33
N SER A 20 -11.81 -18.24 -49.11
CA SER A 20 -11.19 -16.99 -49.50
C SER A 20 -10.85 -16.20 -48.23
N LEU A 21 -9.57 -16.18 -47.89
CA LEU A 21 -8.98 -15.20 -46.98
C LEU A 21 -9.18 -13.81 -47.60
N LEU A 22 -10.32 -13.20 -47.32
CA LEU A 22 -10.51 -11.77 -47.56
C LEU A 22 -9.54 -11.03 -46.62
N PRO A 23 -8.61 -10.22 -47.14
CA PRO A 23 -7.79 -9.37 -46.29
C PRO A 23 -8.71 -8.43 -45.53
N LEU A 24 -8.54 -8.37 -44.20
CA LEU A 24 -9.13 -7.31 -43.37
C LEU A 24 -8.78 -5.96 -44.02
N PRO A 25 -9.73 -5.01 -44.12
CA PRO A 25 -9.45 -3.71 -44.70
C PRO A 25 -8.29 -3.07 -43.94
N ALA A 26 -7.23 -2.72 -44.68
CA ALA A 26 -6.15 -1.92 -44.13
C ALA A 26 -6.76 -0.63 -43.57
N ALA A 27 -6.48 -0.32 -42.30
CA ALA A 27 -6.89 0.95 -41.71
C ALA A 27 -6.39 2.10 -42.61
N SER A 28 -7.26 3.07 -42.89
CA SER A 28 -6.88 4.23 -43.70
C SER A 28 -5.62 4.87 -43.13
N PRO A 29 -4.62 5.19 -43.97
CA PRO A 29 -3.38 5.83 -43.50
C PRO A 29 -3.70 7.14 -42.78
N LEU A 30 -2.97 7.44 -41.71
CA LEU A 30 -3.14 8.70 -40.99
C LEU A 30 -2.81 9.88 -41.91
N PRO A 31 -3.56 11.00 -41.84
CA PRO A 31 -3.23 12.19 -42.61
C PRO A 31 -1.80 12.66 -42.32
N LYS A 32 -1.03 12.96 -43.37
CA LYS A 32 0.29 13.58 -43.20
C LYS A 32 0.15 15.03 -42.80
N VAL A 33 0.99 15.46 -41.86
CA VAL A 33 1.14 16.87 -41.52
C VAL A 33 2.15 17.49 -42.47
N ALA A 34 1.71 18.49 -43.24
CA ALA A 34 2.54 19.23 -44.17
C ALA A 34 3.27 20.41 -43.49
N ASP A 35 4.22 21.01 -44.19
CA ASP A 35 4.95 22.22 -43.76
C ASP A 35 5.63 22.09 -42.38
N VAL A 36 6.10 20.89 -42.04
CA VAL A 36 6.83 20.59 -40.80
C VAL A 36 8.31 20.96 -40.99
N GLU A 37 8.84 21.76 -40.07
CA GLU A 37 10.27 22.11 -40.07
C GLU A 37 11.13 20.89 -39.75
N TRP A 38 12.07 20.58 -40.63
CA TRP A 38 12.96 19.42 -40.49
C TRP A 38 13.72 19.40 -39.16
N GLN A 39 14.38 20.52 -38.85
CA GLN A 39 14.79 20.85 -37.50
C GLN A 39 13.74 21.83 -36.98
N PRO A 40 13.02 21.52 -35.89
CA PRO A 40 13.40 20.61 -34.81
C PRO A 40 12.72 19.21 -34.80
N PHE A 41 11.93 18.84 -35.81
CA PHE A 41 11.24 17.54 -35.86
C PHE A 41 12.20 16.34 -35.78
N ALA A 42 13.29 16.34 -36.55
CA ALA A 42 14.28 15.26 -36.53
C ALA A 42 14.90 15.04 -35.14
N ALA A 43 15.08 16.10 -34.35
CA ALA A 43 15.55 15.98 -32.97
C ALA A 43 14.50 15.38 -32.04
N GLN A 44 13.22 15.66 -32.26
CA GLN A 44 12.11 15.04 -31.54
C GLN A 44 12.04 13.54 -31.81
N VAL A 45 12.20 13.13 -33.08
CA VAL A 45 12.18 11.72 -33.49
C VAL A 45 13.34 10.92 -32.88
N ARG A 46 14.54 11.50 -32.80
CA ARG A 46 15.69 10.85 -32.14
C ARG A 46 15.42 10.59 -30.66
N ARG A 47 14.94 11.61 -29.92
CA ARG A 47 14.56 11.47 -28.51
C ARG A 47 13.42 10.48 -28.32
N LEU A 48 12.45 10.46 -29.23
CA LEU A 48 11.38 9.45 -29.21
C LEU A 48 11.93 8.03 -29.33
N THR A 49 12.85 7.81 -30.28
CA THR A 49 13.48 6.50 -30.50
C THR A 49 14.30 6.07 -29.28
N GLU A 50 15.05 6.98 -28.67
CA GLU A 50 15.77 6.75 -27.41
C GLU A 50 14.80 6.38 -26.26
N ALA A 51 13.68 7.10 -26.13
CA ALA A 51 12.66 6.80 -25.13
C ALA A 51 12.02 5.42 -25.34
N LEU A 52 11.71 5.04 -26.58
CA LEU A 52 11.18 3.71 -26.93
C LEU A 52 12.16 2.60 -26.56
N ASN A 53 13.46 2.79 -26.83
CA ASN A 53 14.50 1.85 -26.44
C ASN A 53 14.61 1.72 -24.91
N TYR A 54 14.64 2.86 -24.21
CA TYR A 54 14.68 2.90 -22.74
C TYR A 54 13.50 2.17 -22.09
N LEU A 55 12.31 2.33 -22.67
CA LEU A 55 11.09 1.69 -22.20
C LEU A 55 10.95 0.22 -22.60
N GLY A 56 11.93 -0.35 -23.31
CA GLY A 56 11.91 -1.75 -23.74
C GLY A 56 10.93 -2.05 -24.88
N ALA A 57 10.52 -1.04 -25.65
CA ALA A 57 9.69 -1.18 -26.85
C ALA A 57 10.38 -0.57 -28.08
N PRO A 58 11.58 -1.06 -28.46
CA PRO A 58 12.28 -0.58 -29.63
C PRO A 58 11.45 -0.78 -30.91
N LEU A 59 11.64 0.11 -31.89
CA LEU A 59 11.12 -0.11 -33.24
C LEU A 59 11.72 -1.39 -33.83
N SER A 60 11.01 -2.02 -34.77
CA SER A 60 11.56 -3.18 -35.48
C SER A 60 12.90 -2.83 -36.12
N PRO A 61 13.85 -3.77 -36.29
CA PRO A 61 15.14 -3.47 -36.92
C PRO A 61 15.01 -2.85 -38.31
N GLN A 62 13.98 -3.25 -39.06
CA GLN A 62 13.65 -2.68 -40.36
C GLN A 62 13.17 -1.23 -40.22
N ASP A 63 12.18 -0.97 -39.36
CA ASP A 63 11.63 0.39 -39.17
C ASP A 63 12.68 1.34 -38.57
N SER A 64 13.52 0.85 -37.66
CA SER A 64 14.64 1.62 -37.10
C SER A 64 15.62 2.05 -38.20
N LYS A 65 15.91 1.15 -39.16
CA LYS A 65 16.72 1.48 -40.33
C LYS A 65 16.00 2.47 -41.26
N GLU A 66 14.74 2.21 -41.62
CA GLU A 66 13.93 3.11 -42.47
C GLU A 66 13.85 4.53 -41.88
N LEU A 67 13.67 4.63 -40.55
CA LEU A 67 13.63 5.89 -39.82
C LEU A 67 15.00 6.58 -39.80
N THR A 68 16.08 5.83 -39.60
CA THR A 68 17.45 6.37 -39.65
C THR A 68 17.79 6.92 -41.03
N ASP A 69 17.43 6.19 -42.09
CA ASP A 69 17.62 6.61 -43.48
C ASP A 69 16.75 7.83 -43.82
N ALA A 70 15.54 7.93 -43.25
CA ALA A 70 14.71 9.13 -43.35
C ALA A 70 15.37 10.33 -42.67
N LEU A 71 15.91 10.14 -41.45
CA LEU A 71 16.65 11.15 -40.67
C LEU A 71 17.98 11.59 -41.30
N ALA A 72 18.48 10.87 -42.30
CA ALA A 72 19.69 11.18 -43.05
C ALA A 72 19.39 11.68 -44.48
N ALA A 73 18.11 11.81 -44.87
CA ALA A 73 17.73 12.25 -46.21
C ALA A 73 18.23 13.66 -46.50
N SER A 74 18.73 13.88 -47.72
CA SER A 74 19.17 15.20 -48.19
C SER A 74 18.01 16.15 -48.47
N ASP A 75 16.83 15.61 -48.80
CA ASP A 75 15.60 16.38 -48.93
C ASP A 75 14.80 16.32 -47.61
N ALA A 76 14.64 17.49 -47.00
CA ALA A 76 13.93 17.67 -45.74
C ALA A 76 12.46 17.24 -45.83
N ALA A 77 11.76 17.56 -46.92
CA ALA A 77 10.34 17.24 -47.07
C ALA A 77 10.13 15.72 -47.18
N SER A 78 10.90 15.05 -48.05
CA SER A 78 10.91 13.59 -48.14
C SER A 78 11.32 12.92 -46.82
N GLY A 79 12.28 13.49 -46.09
CA GLY A 79 12.70 12.99 -44.77
C GLY A 79 11.56 13.02 -43.74
N VAL A 80 10.83 14.14 -43.62
CA VAL A 80 9.64 14.25 -42.75
C VAL A 80 8.59 13.21 -43.16
N ASP A 81 8.30 13.12 -44.45
CA ASP A 81 7.26 12.26 -44.98
C ASP A 81 7.53 10.77 -44.72
N ARG A 82 8.77 10.33 -44.90
CA ARG A 82 9.19 8.95 -44.62
C ARG A 82 9.21 8.66 -43.12
N ALA A 83 9.62 9.63 -42.30
CA ALA A 83 9.58 9.47 -40.84
C ALA A 83 8.14 9.33 -40.33
N GLN A 84 7.19 10.11 -40.87
CA GLN A 84 5.76 9.95 -40.57
C GLN A 84 5.27 8.55 -40.95
N GLU A 85 5.60 8.06 -42.14
CA GLU A 85 5.19 6.71 -42.60
C GLU A 85 5.66 5.58 -41.69
N VAL A 86 6.85 5.69 -41.12
CA VAL A 86 7.38 4.70 -40.18
C VAL A 86 6.68 4.82 -38.83
N LEU A 87 6.63 6.02 -38.25
CA LEU A 87 6.10 6.24 -36.91
C LEU A 87 4.58 6.03 -36.84
N ASP A 88 3.84 6.38 -37.90
CA ASP A 88 2.38 6.23 -37.95
C ASP A 88 1.94 4.77 -37.83
N ARG A 89 2.78 3.79 -38.25
CA ARG A 89 2.51 2.34 -38.07
C ARG A 89 2.35 1.94 -36.60
N TYR A 90 2.99 2.70 -35.71
CA TYR A 90 2.99 2.47 -34.26
C TYR A 90 1.96 3.34 -33.53
N CYS A 91 1.22 4.20 -34.25
CA CYS A 91 0.23 5.08 -33.65
C CYS A 91 -1.08 4.37 -33.36
N LEU A 92 -1.48 4.34 -32.08
CA LEU A 92 -2.81 3.89 -31.66
C LEU A 92 -3.87 4.97 -31.88
N ALA A 93 -3.46 6.24 -31.82
CA ALA A 93 -4.33 7.38 -32.08
C ALA A 93 -3.58 8.50 -32.80
N SER A 94 -4.34 9.30 -33.53
CA SER A 94 -3.91 10.59 -34.07
C SER A 94 -4.75 11.70 -33.45
N ILE A 95 -4.08 12.79 -33.13
CA ILE A 95 -4.65 13.97 -32.47
C ILE A 95 -4.43 15.16 -33.38
N GLN A 96 -5.50 15.91 -33.62
CA GLN A 96 -5.44 17.21 -34.27
C GLN A 96 -5.84 18.27 -33.24
N ILE A 97 -4.95 19.23 -33.01
CA ILE A 97 -5.19 20.41 -32.17
C ILE A 97 -5.34 21.59 -33.13
N ASN A 98 -6.56 22.05 -33.31
CA ASN A 98 -6.84 23.16 -34.23
C ASN A 98 -6.40 24.52 -33.62
N PRO A 99 -6.35 25.62 -34.40
CA PRO A 99 -5.94 26.93 -33.91
C PRO A 99 -6.75 27.45 -32.70
N GLU A 100 -8.00 27.02 -32.51
CA GLU A 100 -8.83 27.34 -31.34
C GLU A 100 -8.60 26.41 -30.14
N MET A 101 -7.50 25.65 -30.11
CA MET A 101 -7.14 24.72 -29.03
C MET A 101 -8.13 23.56 -28.83
N ARG A 102 -8.94 23.23 -29.84
CA ARG A 102 -9.87 22.10 -29.79
C ARG A 102 -9.17 20.82 -30.23
N VAL A 103 -9.41 19.76 -29.47
CA VAL A 103 -8.80 18.44 -29.71
C VAL A 103 -9.77 17.54 -30.46
N LYS A 104 -9.33 17.03 -31.61
CA LYS A 104 -9.99 15.96 -32.37
C LYS A 104 -9.11 14.72 -32.39
N VAL A 105 -9.69 13.56 -32.14
CA VAL A 105 -8.97 12.28 -32.08
C VAL A 105 -9.53 11.30 -33.11
N ALA A 106 -8.66 10.51 -33.72
CA ALA A 106 -9.03 9.37 -34.55
C ALA A 106 -8.14 8.17 -34.24
N GLN A 107 -8.69 6.95 -34.36
CA GLN A 107 -7.92 5.72 -34.18
C GLN A 107 -6.83 5.61 -35.26
N GLY A 108 -5.61 5.26 -34.83
CA GLY A 108 -4.48 5.00 -35.71
C GLY A 108 -4.39 3.53 -36.16
N PRO A 109 -3.44 3.21 -37.04
CA PRO A 109 -3.34 1.90 -37.67
C PRO A 109 -2.67 0.83 -36.78
N ALA A 110 -2.09 1.21 -35.64
CA ALA A 110 -1.49 0.24 -34.72
C ALA A 110 -2.54 -0.75 -34.21
N ARG A 111 -2.19 -2.04 -34.17
CA ARG A 111 -3.09 -3.08 -33.67
C ARG A 111 -3.37 -2.86 -32.19
N PRO A 112 -4.64 -2.78 -31.75
CA PRO A 112 -4.99 -2.58 -30.35
C PRO A 112 -4.84 -3.88 -29.54
N GLU A 113 -3.61 -4.35 -29.39
CA GLU A 113 -3.26 -5.57 -28.65
C GLU A 113 -2.63 -5.23 -27.30
N LEU A 114 -3.25 -5.72 -26.22
CA LEU A 114 -2.75 -5.58 -24.85
C LEU A 114 -2.36 -6.94 -24.29
N VAL A 115 -1.76 -6.96 -23.10
CA VAL A 115 -1.48 -8.18 -22.36
C VAL A 115 -2.01 -8.03 -20.93
N GLU A 116 -2.68 -9.08 -20.45
CA GLU A 116 -3.18 -9.15 -19.07
C GLU A 116 -2.03 -8.94 -18.07
N GLN A 117 -2.28 -8.16 -17.02
CA GLN A 117 -1.29 -7.74 -16.02
C GLN A 117 -0.03 -7.08 -16.59
N GLY A 118 -0.05 -6.57 -17.82
CA GLY A 118 1.12 -5.93 -18.42
C GLY A 118 0.84 -4.62 -19.12
N TRP A 119 1.92 -3.86 -19.30
CA TRP A 119 1.93 -2.59 -20.01
C TRP A 119 2.35 -2.79 -21.46
N ARG A 120 1.65 -2.12 -22.38
CA ARG A 120 2.01 -1.99 -23.79
C ARG A 120 2.24 -0.53 -24.14
N ILE A 121 3.13 -0.33 -25.10
CA ILE A 121 3.55 0.99 -25.56
C ILE A 121 3.03 1.20 -26.98
N PHE A 122 2.45 2.36 -27.19
CA PHE A 122 1.97 2.85 -28.48
C PHE A 122 2.47 4.28 -28.69
N LEU A 123 2.43 4.74 -29.93
CA LEU A 123 2.61 6.15 -30.25
C LEU A 123 1.26 6.85 -30.36
N VAL A 124 1.29 8.17 -30.16
CA VAL A 124 0.20 9.08 -30.47
C VAL A 124 0.76 10.18 -31.37
N LYS A 125 0.21 10.29 -32.58
CA LYS A 125 0.58 11.36 -33.51
C LYS A 125 -0.13 12.65 -33.10
N VAL A 126 0.59 13.76 -32.96
CA VAL A 126 0.02 15.05 -32.59
C VAL A 126 0.27 16.06 -33.72
N ALA A 127 -0.78 16.38 -34.46
CA ALA A 127 -0.83 17.50 -35.39
C ALA A 127 -1.28 18.76 -34.62
N ASN A 128 -0.34 19.66 -34.34
CA ASN A 128 -0.53 20.80 -33.45
C ASN A 128 -0.55 22.11 -34.26
N GLU A 129 -1.69 22.41 -34.87
CA GLU A 129 -1.89 23.64 -35.66
C GLU A 129 -1.95 24.88 -34.75
N ALA A 130 -2.30 24.71 -33.48
CA ALA A 130 -2.28 25.77 -32.48
C ALA A 130 -0.88 26.22 -32.05
N GLY A 131 0.15 25.41 -32.29
CA GLY A 131 1.49 25.63 -31.73
C GLY A 131 1.54 25.62 -30.21
N THR A 132 0.63 24.87 -29.55
CA THR A 132 0.54 24.87 -28.09
C THR A 132 1.71 24.15 -27.43
N THR A 133 2.10 24.65 -26.25
CA THR A 133 3.08 24.03 -25.35
C THR A 133 2.42 23.47 -24.09
N SER A 134 1.09 23.32 -24.07
CA SER A 134 0.39 22.67 -22.97
C SER A 134 0.75 21.18 -22.86
N GLU A 135 0.62 20.62 -21.66
CA GLU A 135 0.74 19.18 -21.44
C GLU A 135 -0.41 18.44 -22.15
N LEU A 136 -0.05 17.48 -23.02
CA LEU A 136 -1.01 16.50 -23.53
C LEU A 136 -1.36 15.50 -22.41
N LYS A 137 -2.66 15.33 -22.18
CA LYS A 137 -3.21 14.41 -21.19
C LYS A 137 -4.06 13.36 -21.90
N ALA A 138 -3.85 12.09 -21.53
CA ALA A 138 -4.70 10.97 -21.90
C ALA A 138 -5.41 10.45 -20.65
N VAL A 139 -6.72 10.27 -20.72
CA VAL A 139 -7.55 9.75 -19.62
C VAL A 139 -8.58 8.76 -20.17
N SER A 140 -9.10 7.90 -19.29
CA SER A 140 -10.11 6.91 -19.65
C SER A 140 -11.04 6.63 -18.46
N PRO A 141 -12.37 6.51 -18.68
CA PRO A 141 -13.29 6.02 -17.64
C PRO A 141 -12.90 4.63 -17.12
N GLN A 142 -12.42 3.75 -18.00
CA GLN A 142 -11.95 2.41 -17.63
C GLN A 142 -10.63 2.43 -16.84
N ALA A 143 -9.94 3.57 -16.84
CA ALA A 143 -8.70 3.79 -16.11
C ALA A 143 -8.84 4.43 -14.74
N LEU A 144 -10.06 4.63 -14.23
CA LEU A 144 -10.21 4.94 -12.79
C LEU A 144 -9.65 3.80 -11.93
N SER A 145 -9.01 4.15 -10.82
CA SER A 145 -8.53 3.17 -9.84
C SER A 145 -9.70 2.37 -9.23
N LEU A 146 -9.47 1.11 -8.85
CA LEU A 146 -10.50 0.29 -8.21
C LEU A 146 -10.85 0.72 -6.77
N PHE A 147 -10.00 1.54 -6.16
CA PHE A 147 -10.16 2.08 -4.82
C PHE A 147 -10.26 3.60 -4.83
N GLU A 148 -10.85 4.16 -3.77
CA GLU A 148 -10.87 5.59 -3.50
C GLU A 148 -9.67 5.93 -2.62
N GLY A 149 -8.54 6.34 -3.22
CA GLY A 149 -7.32 6.61 -2.47
C GLY A 149 -6.79 7.99 -2.75
N GLY A 150 -7.05 8.94 -1.84
CA GLY A 150 -6.69 10.36 -1.97
C GLY A 150 -5.31 10.61 -2.57
N ALA A 151 -4.23 10.32 -1.83
CA ALA A 151 -2.85 10.65 -2.24
C ALA A 151 -2.29 9.79 -3.41
N ARG A 152 -3.00 8.74 -3.87
CA ARG A 152 -2.53 7.84 -4.94
C ARG A 152 -3.52 7.75 -6.11
N SER A 153 -4.06 8.90 -6.49
CA SER A 153 -4.86 9.06 -7.71
C SER A 153 -4.00 8.95 -8.98
N ASN A 154 -4.50 8.32 -10.03
CA ASN A 154 -3.91 8.39 -11.37
C ASN A 154 -4.47 9.57 -12.18
N GLY A 155 -4.04 9.71 -13.44
CA GLY A 155 -4.49 10.80 -14.32
C GLY A 155 -6.00 10.80 -14.56
N SER A 156 -6.59 9.62 -14.70
CA SER A 156 -8.02 9.44 -14.92
C SER A 156 -8.84 9.74 -13.66
N ASP A 157 -8.35 9.33 -12.48
CA ASP A 157 -8.98 9.65 -11.20
C ASP A 157 -9.15 11.17 -11.02
N ARG A 158 -8.07 11.92 -11.25
CA ARG A 158 -8.09 13.39 -11.13
C ARG A 158 -9.01 14.06 -12.14
N ALA A 159 -9.14 13.51 -13.34
CA ALA A 159 -9.91 14.14 -14.41
C ALA A 159 -11.40 13.78 -14.40
N LEU A 160 -11.74 12.54 -14.04
CA LEU A 160 -13.05 11.95 -14.31
C LEU A 160 -13.80 11.48 -13.06
N ARG A 161 -13.13 11.12 -11.96
CA ARG A 161 -13.77 10.43 -10.82
C ARG A 161 -14.95 11.21 -10.24
N GLY A 162 -14.77 12.49 -9.90
CA GLY A 162 -15.85 13.31 -9.34
C GLY A 162 -17.04 13.50 -10.29
N LYS A 163 -16.77 13.61 -11.59
CA LYS A 163 -17.84 13.76 -12.61
C LYS A 163 -18.63 12.46 -12.78
N LEU A 164 -17.92 11.32 -12.84
CA LEU A 164 -18.55 10.01 -13.04
C LEU A 164 -19.28 9.53 -11.78
N GLN A 165 -18.71 9.76 -10.59
CA GLN A 165 -19.39 9.43 -9.32
C GLN A 165 -20.69 10.21 -9.14
N ALA A 166 -20.75 11.47 -9.56
CA ALA A 166 -21.99 12.24 -9.55
C ALA A 166 -23.09 11.67 -10.47
N ALA A 167 -22.70 10.92 -11.52
CA ALA A 167 -23.62 10.23 -12.42
C ALA A 167 -23.99 8.80 -11.95
N GLY A 168 -23.28 8.24 -10.98
CA GLY A 168 -23.50 6.91 -10.41
C GLY A 168 -22.21 6.11 -10.20
N PRO A 169 -22.26 5.00 -9.45
CA PRO A 169 -21.09 4.14 -9.25
C PRO A 169 -20.66 3.46 -10.55
N VAL A 170 -19.36 3.49 -10.85
CA VAL A 170 -18.79 2.77 -11.99
C VAL A 170 -18.52 1.31 -11.60
N PRO A 171 -19.03 0.30 -12.33
CA PRO A 171 -18.78 -1.11 -12.01
C PRO A 171 -17.29 -1.47 -12.02
N ALA A 172 -16.84 -2.22 -11.02
CA ALA A 172 -15.44 -2.67 -10.92
C ALA A 172 -14.97 -3.51 -12.13
N ALA A 173 -15.91 -4.19 -12.80
CA ALA A 173 -15.64 -4.92 -14.03
C ALA A 173 -15.19 -4.00 -15.18
N ASP A 174 -15.71 -2.78 -15.23
CA ASP A 174 -15.41 -1.80 -16.29
C ASP A 174 -14.08 -1.09 -16.06
N LEU A 175 -13.56 -1.12 -14.83
CA LEU A 175 -12.30 -0.48 -14.43
C LEU A 175 -11.07 -1.36 -14.73
N TRP A 176 -10.98 -1.89 -15.96
CA TRP A 176 -10.02 -2.93 -16.33
C TRP A 176 -8.68 -2.40 -16.91
N MET A 177 -8.58 -1.14 -17.34
CA MET A 177 -7.41 -0.60 -18.06
C MET A 177 -6.65 0.42 -17.20
N ASP A 178 -5.36 0.69 -17.44
CA ASP A 178 -4.71 1.94 -16.98
C ASP A 178 -4.08 2.69 -18.14
N VAL A 179 -3.92 4.01 -18.03
CA VAL A 179 -3.43 4.88 -19.09
C VAL A 179 -2.44 5.90 -18.57
N ASP A 180 -1.30 6.03 -19.24
CA ASP A 180 -0.33 7.09 -18.97
C ASP A 180 0.40 7.53 -20.25
N LEU A 181 0.93 8.75 -20.23
CA LEU A 181 1.82 9.27 -21.28
C LEU A 181 3.22 9.41 -20.67
N PHE A 182 4.23 8.85 -21.34
CA PHE A 182 5.61 8.94 -20.84
C PHE A 182 6.12 10.39 -20.93
N LYS A 183 6.49 10.95 -19.78
CA LYS A 183 6.92 12.35 -19.61
C LYS A 183 8.35 12.48 -19.08
N GLY A 184 9.08 11.37 -19.04
CA GLY A 184 10.46 11.31 -18.55
C GLY A 184 11.48 11.67 -19.63
N GLN A 185 12.71 11.95 -19.21
CA GLN A 185 13.83 12.13 -20.13
C GLN A 185 13.99 10.88 -21.04
N PRO A 186 14.28 11.05 -22.34
CA PRO A 186 14.65 12.30 -23.03
C PRO A 186 13.46 13.14 -23.55
N LEU A 187 12.21 12.74 -23.29
CA LEU A 187 11.03 13.52 -23.68
C LEU A 187 10.71 14.60 -22.62
N LYS A 188 9.82 15.53 -23.00
CA LYS A 188 9.30 16.58 -22.11
C LYS A 188 7.87 16.27 -21.74
N LYS A 189 7.41 16.86 -20.63
CA LYS A 189 6.02 16.75 -20.17
C LYS A 189 5.08 17.56 -21.05
N GLU A 190 5.49 18.77 -21.39
CA GLU A 190 4.80 19.71 -22.25
C GLU A 190 4.97 19.35 -23.73
N LEU A 191 3.96 19.66 -24.54
CA LEU A 191 4.13 19.70 -25.99
C LEU A 191 5.18 20.75 -26.37
N SER A 192 5.86 20.52 -27.47
CA SER A 192 6.97 21.34 -27.92
C SER A 192 6.55 22.59 -28.71
N GLY A 193 5.25 22.69 -29.07
CA GLY A 193 4.73 23.73 -29.97
C GLY A 193 4.99 23.44 -31.45
N LEU A 194 5.57 22.29 -31.78
CA LEU A 194 5.84 21.89 -33.17
C LEU A 194 4.56 21.48 -33.86
N LYS A 195 4.43 21.82 -35.15
CA LYS A 195 3.30 21.39 -35.99
C LYS A 195 3.06 19.89 -35.96
N LEU A 196 4.14 19.11 -35.83
CA LEU A 196 4.09 17.66 -35.69
C LEU A 196 5.03 17.22 -34.58
N GLU A 197 4.48 16.43 -33.64
CA GLU A 197 5.26 15.65 -32.69
C GLU A 197 4.55 14.34 -32.36
N TYR A 198 5.30 13.38 -31.79
CA TYR A 198 4.80 12.08 -31.38
C TYR A 198 4.97 11.90 -29.87
N ALA A 199 3.91 11.48 -29.19
CA ALA A 199 3.96 11.14 -27.77
C ALA A 199 3.94 9.62 -27.57
N VAL A 200 4.49 9.16 -26.45
CA VAL A 200 4.50 7.74 -26.07
C VAL A 200 3.35 7.46 -25.10
N LEU A 201 2.41 6.64 -25.54
CA LEU A 201 1.24 6.19 -24.77
C LEU A 201 1.52 4.81 -24.18
N GLN A 202 1.27 4.67 -22.88
CA GLN A 202 1.37 3.44 -22.13
C GLN A 202 -0.02 2.99 -21.70
N LEU A 203 -0.39 1.77 -22.05
CA LEU A 203 -1.67 1.16 -21.67
C LEU A 203 -1.44 -0.14 -20.91
N PHE A 204 -2.14 -0.30 -19.80
CA PHE A 204 -2.17 -1.51 -19.00
C PHE A 204 -3.51 -2.22 -19.16
N SER A 205 -3.53 -3.56 -19.16
CA SER A 205 -4.76 -4.33 -18.99
C SER A 205 -4.71 -5.18 -17.73
N ARG A 206 -5.74 -5.09 -16.87
CA ARG A 206 -5.97 -5.99 -15.74
C ARG A 206 -6.41 -7.37 -16.24
N ASP A 207 -7.20 -7.39 -17.31
CA ASP A 207 -7.95 -8.56 -17.74
C ASP A 207 -7.52 -9.07 -19.13
N ALA A 208 -7.74 -10.36 -19.38
CA ALA A 208 -7.61 -10.95 -20.70
C ALA A 208 -8.92 -10.89 -21.51
N GLY A 209 -8.81 -11.11 -22.83
CA GLY A 209 -9.93 -11.19 -23.77
C GLY A 209 -10.23 -9.86 -24.48
N LYS A 210 -11.38 -9.82 -25.15
CA LYS A 210 -11.85 -8.59 -25.83
C LYS A 210 -12.36 -7.59 -24.81
N ARG A 211 -11.89 -6.35 -24.89
CA ARG A 211 -12.30 -5.25 -24.00
C ARG A 211 -12.39 -3.96 -24.79
N GLU A 212 -13.47 -3.22 -24.64
CA GLU A 212 -13.59 -1.88 -25.19
C GLU A 212 -13.09 -0.86 -24.17
N GLY A 213 -12.25 0.06 -24.63
CA GLY A 213 -11.72 1.15 -23.83
C GLY A 213 -11.89 2.48 -24.55
N LYS A 214 -12.37 3.49 -23.82
CA LYS A 214 -12.45 4.87 -24.31
C LYS A 214 -11.19 5.63 -23.92
N LEU A 215 -10.51 6.22 -24.90
CA LEU A 215 -9.39 7.13 -24.66
C LEU A 215 -9.82 8.55 -24.98
N SER A 216 -9.66 9.46 -24.02
CA SER A 216 -9.94 10.88 -24.17
C SER A 216 -8.66 11.69 -24.03
N PHE A 217 -8.41 12.60 -24.97
CA PHE A 217 -7.22 13.45 -24.98
C PHE A 217 -7.57 14.92 -24.79
N ASN A 218 -6.74 15.65 -24.05
CA ASN A 218 -6.88 17.10 -23.85
C ASN A 218 -5.55 17.80 -23.63
N VAL A 219 -5.51 19.12 -23.84
CA VAL A 219 -4.33 19.99 -23.64
C VAL A 219 -4.64 21.17 -22.71
N GLY A 220 -5.60 21.02 -21.79
CA GLY A 220 -6.00 22.08 -20.86
C GLY A 220 -7.51 22.13 -20.56
N GLN A 221 -7.94 23.10 -19.74
CA GLN A 221 -9.36 23.37 -19.52
C GLN A 221 -10.00 24.00 -20.77
N GLY A 222 -11.21 23.57 -21.14
CA GLY A 222 -11.96 24.14 -22.26
C GLY A 222 -11.56 23.63 -23.66
N THR A 223 -10.56 22.74 -23.77
CA THR A 223 -10.09 22.17 -25.06
C THR A 223 -10.96 21.02 -25.57
N GLN A 224 -12.06 20.71 -24.86
CA GLN A 224 -12.99 19.65 -25.21
C GLN A 224 -13.91 20.19 -26.31
N ASP A 225 -13.86 19.55 -27.48
CA ASP A 225 -14.77 19.93 -28.57
C ASP A 225 -16.21 19.52 -28.21
N LEU A 226 -17.17 20.37 -28.59
CA LEU A 226 -18.59 20.09 -28.41
C LEU A 226 -18.95 18.90 -29.30
N GLY A 227 -19.29 17.75 -28.68
CA GLY A 227 -19.71 16.53 -29.38
C GLY A 227 -18.74 15.35 -29.34
N PHE A 228 -17.98 15.15 -28.25
CA PHE A 228 -17.15 13.95 -28.00
C PHE A 228 -16.01 13.69 -29.00
N ARG A 229 -15.59 14.70 -29.79
CA ARG A 229 -14.53 14.51 -30.81
C ARG A 229 -13.14 14.32 -30.23
N SER A 230 -12.95 14.57 -28.94
CA SER A 230 -11.71 14.31 -28.21
C SER A 230 -11.57 12.85 -27.75
N ASP A 231 -12.56 12.02 -28.05
CA ASP A 231 -12.65 10.63 -27.58
C ASP A 231 -12.47 9.66 -28.75
N VAL A 232 -11.89 8.50 -28.47
CA VAL A 232 -11.86 7.36 -29.37
C VAL A 232 -12.17 6.08 -28.59
N ASP A 233 -13.15 5.32 -29.08
CA ASP A 233 -13.50 4.00 -28.56
C ASP A 233 -12.73 2.94 -29.33
N ILE A 234 -11.96 2.11 -28.62
CA ILE A 234 -11.08 1.10 -29.22
C ILE A 234 -11.40 -0.27 -28.63
N LEU A 235 -11.65 -1.25 -29.50
CA LEU A 235 -11.77 -2.65 -29.11
C LEU A 235 -10.40 -3.30 -29.02
N PHE A 236 -9.92 -3.53 -27.81
CA PHE A 236 -8.65 -4.18 -27.53
C PHE A 236 -8.75 -5.70 -27.51
N SER A 237 -7.66 -6.36 -27.94
CA SER A 237 -7.44 -7.80 -27.76
C SER A 237 -6.38 -8.00 -26.69
N CYS A 238 -6.79 -8.39 -25.49
CA CYS A 238 -5.87 -8.58 -24.36
C CYS A 238 -5.44 -10.05 -24.28
N THR A 239 -4.17 -10.36 -24.59
CA THR A 239 -3.64 -11.72 -24.49
C THR A 239 -3.48 -12.12 -23.01
N PRO A 240 -3.79 -13.37 -22.63
CA PRO A 240 -3.67 -13.82 -21.24
C PRO A 240 -2.20 -13.87 -20.77
N ALA A 241 -1.98 -13.54 -19.50
CA ALA A 241 -0.69 -13.69 -18.84
C ALA A 241 -0.54 -15.08 -18.23
N ALA A 242 0.70 -15.53 -18.06
CA ALA A 242 0.99 -16.83 -17.47
C ALA A 242 0.89 -16.75 -15.94
N PRO A 243 0.42 -17.82 -15.27
CA PRO A 243 0.52 -17.91 -13.81
C PRO A 243 1.98 -18.05 -13.39
N PHE A 244 2.35 -17.36 -12.33
CA PHE A 244 3.65 -17.40 -11.67
C PHE A 244 3.45 -17.88 -10.24
N THR A 245 3.89 -19.11 -9.95
CA THR A 245 3.73 -19.75 -8.64
C THR A 245 4.86 -19.36 -7.71
N ILE A 246 4.50 -18.94 -6.50
CA ILE A 246 5.45 -18.55 -5.46
C ILE A 246 5.50 -19.64 -4.41
N HIS A 247 6.68 -20.23 -4.21
CA HIS A 247 6.94 -21.13 -3.09
C HIS A 247 7.71 -20.38 -2.00
N VAL A 248 7.27 -20.49 -0.75
CA VAL A 248 7.91 -19.82 0.37
C VAL A 248 7.87 -20.69 1.61
N ARG A 249 9.06 -20.88 2.19
CA ARG A 249 9.29 -21.68 3.39
C ARG A 249 9.90 -20.82 4.47
N ASP A 250 9.48 -21.01 5.72
CA ASP A 250 10.09 -20.36 6.88
C ASP A 250 11.47 -20.95 7.21
N GLU A 251 12.10 -20.46 8.28
CA GLU A 251 13.43 -20.90 8.72
C GLU A 251 13.46 -22.37 9.16
N GLN A 252 12.29 -22.93 9.52
CA GLN A 252 12.07 -24.32 9.92
C GLN A 252 11.63 -25.21 8.74
N ASN A 253 11.61 -24.65 7.52
CA ASN A 253 11.20 -25.33 6.29
C ASN A 253 9.69 -25.65 6.19
N HIS A 254 8.85 -24.99 7.00
CA HIS A 254 7.39 -25.09 6.88
C HIS A 254 6.84 -24.14 5.82
N PRO A 255 5.77 -24.51 5.08
CA PRO A 255 5.05 -23.58 4.22
C PRO A 255 4.55 -22.36 5.01
N THR A 256 4.71 -21.16 4.46
CA THR A 256 4.31 -19.93 5.16
C THR A 256 3.69 -18.88 4.21
N THR A 257 3.33 -17.73 4.78
CA THR A 257 2.91 -16.52 4.06
C THR A 257 3.98 -15.46 4.22
N ALA A 258 4.27 -14.72 3.14
CA ALA A 258 5.21 -13.59 3.14
C ALA A 258 4.71 -12.46 2.22
N GLY A 259 5.31 -11.28 2.36
CA GLY A 259 5.11 -10.16 1.45
C GLY A 259 6.08 -10.21 0.27
N PHE A 260 5.60 -9.92 -0.93
CA PHE A 260 6.35 -9.95 -2.18
C PHE A 260 6.24 -8.63 -2.93
N VAL A 261 7.38 -8.03 -3.27
CA VAL A 261 7.44 -6.89 -4.20
C VAL A 261 8.01 -7.40 -5.52
N ILE A 262 7.19 -7.34 -6.58
CA ILE A 262 7.60 -7.81 -7.91
C ILE A 262 7.75 -6.57 -8.80
N ARG A 263 8.95 -6.35 -9.33
CA ARG A 263 9.27 -5.22 -10.20
C ARG A 263 9.86 -5.67 -11.51
N ASP A 264 9.49 -4.99 -12.58
CA ASP A 264 10.22 -5.09 -13.85
C ASP A 264 11.42 -4.14 -13.89
N PRO A 265 12.24 -4.13 -14.97
CA PRO A 265 13.41 -3.25 -15.07
C PRO A 265 13.07 -1.76 -15.10
N GLN A 266 11.81 -1.40 -15.39
CA GLN A 266 11.32 -0.02 -15.34
C GLN A 266 10.84 0.38 -13.93
N GLY A 267 10.93 -0.53 -12.95
CA GLY A 267 10.51 -0.31 -11.56
C GLY A 267 9.01 -0.42 -11.34
N ARG A 268 8.23 -0.80 -12.37
CA ARG A 268 6.76 -0.95 -12.27
C ARG A 268 6.44 -2.14 -11.38
N VAL A 269 5.43 -1.99 -10.54
CA VAL A 269 5.04 -3.00 -9.54
C VAL A 269 3.94 -3.91 -10.09
N TYR A 270 4.06 -5.21 -9.85
CA TYR A 270 3.10 -6.24 -10.29
C TYR A 270 2.50 -7.01 -9.09
N PRO A 271 1.17 -7.27 -9.08
CA PRO A 271 0.12 -6.68 -9.93
C PRO A 271 0.09 -5.15 -9.82
N THR A 272 -0.40 -4.44 -10.84
CA THR A 272 -0.43 -2.97 -10.79
C THR A 272 -1.29 -2.46 -9.64
N GLN A 273 -0.79 -1.46 -8.91
CA GLN A 273 -1.41 -0.97 -7.69
C GLN A 273 -2.81 -0.37 -7.89
N SER A 274 -3.01 0.41 -8.94
CA SER A 274 -4.29 1.08 -9.27
C SER A 274 -5.45 0.10 -9.50
N LYS A 275 -5.13 -1.17 -9.81
CA LYS A 275 -6.09 -2.23 -10.15
C LYS A 275 -6.14 -3.37 -9.14
N ARG A 276 -5.67 -3.13 -7.92
CA ARG A 276 -5.81 -4.08 -6.82
C ARG A 276 -7.12 -3.90 -6.09
N LEU A 277 -7.65 -5.02 -5.61
CA LEU A 277 -8.71 -5.14 -4.62
C LEU A 277 -8.23 -6.10 -3.55
N ALA A 278 -8.93 -6.13 -2.41
CA ALA A 278 -8.68 -7.12 -1.37
C ALA A 278 -8.55 -8.54 -1.96
N PRO A 279 -7.53 -9.31 -1.57
CA PRO A 279 -6.63 -9.07 -0.43
C PRO A 279 -5.41 -8.19 -0.72
N ASP A 280 -5.22 -7.74 -1.96
CA ASP A 280 -4.07 -6.92 -2.37
C ASP A 280 -4.42 -5.43 -2.18
N PHE A 281 -3.67 -4.73 -1.34
CA PHE A 281 -3.97 -3.31 -1.08
C PHE A 281 -3.31 -2.43 -2.13
N GLY A 282 -4.10 -1.53 -2.73
CA GLY A 282 -3.62 -0.61 -3.78
C GLY A 282 -2.54 0.36 -3.29
N PHE A 283 -2.52 0.68 -1.99
CA PHE A 283 -1.49 1.52 -1.39
C PHE A 283 -0.24 0.75 -0.93
N HIS A 284 -0.15 -0.56 -1.14
CA HIS A 284 1.07 -1.33 -0.89
C HIS A 284 1.81 -1.59 -2.19
N PRO A 285 3.15 -1.46 -2.25
CA PRO A 285 3.91 -2.06 -3.33
C PRO A 285 3.86 -3.59 -3.25
N GLN A 286 3.97 -4.16 -2.05
CA GLN A 286 3.95 -5.59 -1.83
C GLN A 286 2.55 -6.20 -1.99
N VAL A 287 2.51 -7.49 -2.31
CA VAL A 287 1.33 -8.37 -2.17
C VAL A 287 1.68 -9.54 -1.27
N TYR A 288 0.71 -10.09 -0.56
CA TYR A 288 0.95 -11.21 0.35
C TYR A 288 0.48 -12.52 -0.26
N ARG A 289 1.38 -13.51 -0.28
CA ARG A 289 1.10 -14.83 -0.84
C ARG A 289 1.54 -15.93 0.13
N ALA A 290 0.72 -16.96 0.24
CA ALA A 290 1.06 -18.21 0.90
C ALA A 290 1.82 -19.14 -0.06
N ASP A 291 2.55 -20.12 0.48
CA ASP A 291 3.24 -21.15 -0.29
C ASP A 291 2.30 -21.79 -1.34
N GLY A 292 2.72 -21.76 -2.60
CA GLY A 292 1.99 -22.33 -3.73
C GLY A 292 0.95 -21.41 -4.37
N GLU A 293 0.67 -20.24 -3.80
CA GLU A 293 -0.21 -19.26 -4.45
C GLU A 293 0.45 -18.60 -5.67
N THR A 294 -0.37 -17.94 -6.48
CA THR A 294 0.07 -17.40 -7.77
C THR A 294 -0.19 -15.91 -7.91
N VAL A 295 0.56 -15.29 -8.81
CA VAL A 295 0.23 -14.03 -9.47
C VAL A 295 0.26 -14.26 -10.99
N ARG A 296 -0.34 -13.38 -11.78
CA ARG A 296 -0.23 -13.41 -13.24
C ARG A 296 0.86 -12.42 -13.66
N LEU A 297 1.82 -12.87 -14.45
CA LEU A 297 2.87 -12.01 -15.01
C LEU A 297 2.93 -12.16 -16.53
N PRO A 298 3.04 -11.05 -17.27
CA PRO A 298 3.34 -11.11 -18.70
C PRO A 298 4.80 -11.58 -18.91
N PRO A 299 5.17 -11.96 -20.15
CA PRO A 299 6.56 -12.28 -20.45
C PRO A 299 7.48 -11.08 -20.20
N GLY A 300 8.62 -11.32 -19.57
CA GLY A 300 9.58 -10.27 -19.20
C GLY A 300 10.50 -10.67 -18.05
N ASP A 301 11.44 -9.80 -17.73
CA ASP A 301 12.34 -9.96 -16.58
C ASP A 301 11.76 -9.28 -15.34
N TYR A 302 11.94 -9.89 -14.18
CA TYR A 302 11.44 -9.38 -12.91
C TYR A 302 12.45 -9.57 -11.79
N THR A 303 12.50 -8.60 -10.89
CA THR A 303 13.06 -8.76 -9.54
C THR A 303 11.91 -9.03 -8.58
N VAL A 304 12.02 -10.11 -7.81
CA VAL A 304 11.07 -10.52 -6.79
C VAL A 304 11.74 -10.41 -5.43
N GLU A 305 11.34 -9.43 -4.64
CA GLU A 305 11.75 -9.28 -3.23
C GLU A 305 10.76 -9.99 -2.33
N CYS A 306 11.24 -10.66 -1.29
CA CYS A 306 10.44 -11.39 -0.31
C CYS A 306 10.83 -10.96 1.10
N ASN A 307 9.83 -10.67 1.94
CA ASN A 307 10.04 -10.39 3.37
C ASN A 307 8.88 -10.90 4.23
N ARG A 308 9.15 -11.19 5.51
CA ARG A 308 8.16 -11.71 6.47
C ARG A 308 8.16 -10.98 7.82
N GLY A 309 8.13 -9.65 7.80
CA GLY A 309 8.27 -8.83 9.01
C GLY A 309 9.71 -8.43 9.36
N PRO A 310 9.90 -7.67 10.44
CA PRO A 310 11.20 -7.12 10.82
C PRO A 310 12.16 -8.16 11.43
N GLU A 311 11.65 -9.27 11.97
CA GLU A 311 12.47 -10.35 12.54
C GLU A 311 13.08 -11.30 11.48
N TYR A 312 12.74 -11.13 10.21
CA TYR A 312 13.28 -11.88 9.08
C TYR A 312 14.27 -11.04 8.23
N LEU A 313 15.19 -11.74 7.57
CA LEU A 313 16.08 -11.16 6.58
C LEU A 313 15.34 -11.06 5.23
N PRO A 314 15.33 -9.87 4.57
CA PRO A 314 14.81 -9.75 3.22
C PRO A 314 15.60 -10.63 2.25
N ALA A 315 14.89 -11.28 1.33
CA ALA A 315 15.47 -12.06 0.24
C ALA A 315 15.06 -11.49 -1.12
N SER A 316 15.85 -11.73 -2.17
CA SER A 316 15.55 -11.26 -3.52
C SER A 316 15.98 -12.29 -4.58
N ALA A 317 15.25 -12.36 -5.68
CA ALA A 317 15.56 -13.20 -6.82
C ALA A 317 15.21 -12.49 -8.13
N THR A 318 16.04 -12.65 -9.16
CA THR A 318 15.71 -12.24 -10.54
C THR A 318 15.14 -13.44 -11.30
N VAL A 319 14.02 -13.24 -11.99
CA VAL A 319 13.31 -14.28 -12.73
C VAL A 319 12.99 -13.81 -14.14
N HIS A 320 13.07 -14.72 -15.11
CA HIS A 320 12.62 -14.50 -16.47
C HIS A 320 11.29 -15.24 -16.71
N MET A 321 10.25 -14.50 -17.05
CA MET A 321 8.93 -15.05 -17.39
C MET A 321 8.78 -15.21 -18.90
N GLY A 322 8.48 -16.43 -19.33
CA GLY A 322 8.06 -16.73 -20.70
C GLY A 322 6.54 -16.69 -20.87
N SER A 323 6.04 -17.28 -21.96
CA SER A 323 4.60 -17.41 -22.24
C SER A 323 3.90 -18.56 -21.50
N LYS A 324 4.66 -19.39 -20.78
CA LYS A 324 4.16 -20.52 -19.99
C LYS A 324 4.27 -20.22 -18.49
N ALA A 325 3.62 -21.05 -17.68
CA ALA A 325 3.67 -20.94 -16.23
C ALA A 325 5.11 -20.91 -15.71
N GLY A 326 5.39 -19.99 -14.79
CA GLY A 326 6.70 -19.82 -14.14
C GLY A 326 6.61 -20.08 -12.64
N LYS A 327 7.76 -20.13 -11.96
CA LYS A 327 7.81 -20.25 -10.50
C LYS A 327 9.05 -19.62 -9.89
N VAL A 328 8.98 -19.30 -8.61
CA VAL A 328 10.11 -18.89 -7.77
C VAL A 328 10.01 -19.58 -6.40
N SER A 329 11.14 -19.75 -5.72
CA SER A 329 11.18 -20.36 -4.40
C SER A 329 12.06 -19.58 -3.46
N PHE A 330 11.56 -19.32 -2.25
CA PHE A 330 12.28 -18.66 -1.18
C PHE A 330 12.33 -19.55 0.06
N LYS A 331 13.49 -19.63 0.70
CA LYS A 331 13.64 -20.11 2.07
C LYS A 331 14.05 -18.92 2.92
N LEU A 332 13.20 -18.54 3.85
CA LEU A 332 13.41 -17.36 4.68
C LEU A 332 14.40 -17.64 5.80
N GLU A 333 15.16 -16.62 6.16
CA GLU A 333 16.08 -16.65 7.29
C GLU A 333 15.60 -15.68 8.36
N ARG A 334 15.47 -16.18 9.59
CA ARG A 334 15.06 -15.40 10.75
C ARG A 334 16.29 -15.06 11.58
N TRP A 335 16.47 -13.80 11.96
CA TRP A 335 17.62 -13.39 12.77
C TRP A 335 17.34 -13.44 14.28
N ILE A 336 16.08 -13.35 14.69
CA ILE A 336 15.63 -13.53 16.08
C ILE A 336 14.18 -14.02 16.12
N ASP A 337 13.83 -14.83 17.11
CA ASP A 337 12.43 -15.15 17.41
C ASP A 337 12.13 -14.85 18.89
N PRO A 338 11.57 -13.67 19.23
CA PRO A 338 11.19 -13.34 20.59
C PRO A 338 10.20 -14.36 21.21
N SER A 339 9.37 -15.02 20.39
CA SER A 339 8.36 -15.97 20.87
C SER A 339 8.99 -17.25 21.44
N THR A 340 10.20 -17.61 21.02
CA THR A 340 10.96 -18.72 21.62
C THR A 340 11.43 -18.41 23.05
N PHE A 341 11.47 -17.13 23.41
CA PHE A 341 11.71 -16.65 24.77
C PHE A 341 10.39 -16.33 25.50
N GLY A 342 9.23 -16.68 24.94
CA GLY A 342 7.91 -16.37 25.52
C GLY A 342 7.46 -14.91 25.35
N TRP A 343 8.14 -14.12 24.51
CA TRP A 343 7.77 -12.75 24.18
C TRP A 343 6.98 -12.71 22.87
N TRP A 344 5.69 -12.41 22.95
CA TRP A 344 4.77 -12.47 21.80
C TRP A 344 4.48 -11.08 21.26
N SER A 345 4.82 -10.85 19.99
CA SER A 345 4.56 -9.57 19.31
C SER A 345 3.08 -9.34 19.05
N GLY A 346 2.63 -8.09 19.13
CA GLY A 346 1.32 -7.70 18.66
C GLY A 346 1.24 -6.21 18.36
N ASP A 347 0.23 -5.87 17.57
CA ASP A 347 -0.16 -4.51 17.23
C ASP A 347 -1.61 -4.35 17.68
N HIS A 348 -1.80 -3.54 18.72
CA HIS A 348 -3.13 -3.39 19.30
C HIS A 348 -4.01 -2.37 18.55
N HIS A 349 -3.50 -1.74 17.49
CA HIS A 349 -4.24 -0.71 16.74
C HIS A 349 -4.05 -0.85 15.23
N ILE A 350 -4.93 -1.61 14.60
CA ILE A 350 -5.06 -1.68 13.13
C ILE A 350 -6.53 -1.52 12.74
N HIS A 351 -6.82 -1.10 11.51
CA HIS A 351 -8.17 -0.83 11.05
C HIS A 351 -8.54 -1.59 9.79
N ALA A 352 -9.82 -1.93 9.68
CA ALA A 352 -10.39 -2.55 8.48
C ALA A 352 -10.86 -1.53 7.42
N ALA A 353 -10.97 -0.25 7.77
CA ALA A 353 -11.59 0.76 6.93
C ALA A 353 -11.06 2.18 7.22
N GLY A 354 -11.30 3.12 6.31
CA GLY A 354 -10.88 4.52 6.45
C GLY A 354 -9.39 4.79 6.17
N CYS A 355 -9.01 6.07 6.15
CA CYS A 355 -7.66 6.53 5.81
C CYS A 355 -7.19 6.04 4.42
N ALA A 356 -6.13 5.23 4.36
CA ALA A 356 -5.68 4.61 3.11
C ALA A 356 -6.54 3.39 2.70
N HIS A 357 -7.32 2.82 3.62
CA HIS A 357 -8.37 1.86 3.29
C HIS A 357 -9.59 2.55 2.68
N TYR A 358 -10.52 1.72 2.19
CA TYR A 358 -11.78 2.17 1.60
C TYR A 358 -12.64 2.95 2.59
N THR A 359 -13.21 4.08 2.16
CA THR A 359 -14.27 4.80 2.90
C THR A 359 -15.67 4.32 2.54
N LYS A 360 -15.83 3.54 1.44
CA LYS A 360 -16.92 2.60 1.03
C LYS A 360 -17.02 2.55 -0.50
N PRO A 361 -16.52 1.51 -1.22
CA PRO A 361 -17.33 0.31 -1.44
C PRO A 361 -16.56 -1.02 -1.21
N SER A 362 -17.11 -1.99 -0.49
CA SER A 362 -18.35 -1.96 0.31
C SER A 362 -18.01 -2.09 1.78
N GLU A 363 -17.32 -1.05 2.24
CA GLU A 363 -17.17 -0.62 3.64
C GLU A 363 -15.97 -1.20 4.42
N GLY A 364 -14.93 -1.64 3.72
CA GLY A 364 -13.63 -1.97 4.29
C GLY A 364 -13.04 -3.27 3.75
N VAL A 365 -11.94 -3.71 4.33
CA VAL A 365 -11.37 -5.05 4.14
C VAL A 365 -11.96 -5.99 5.19
N HIS A 366 -11.92 -7.30 4.93
CA HIS A 366 -12.49 -8.30 5.84
C HIS A 366 -11.39 -8.98 6.66
N ALA A 367 -11.81 -9.68 7.72
CA ALA A 367 -10.90 -10.42 8.60
C ALA A 367 -9.88 -11.31 7.86
N PRO A 368 -10.25 -12.08 6.80
CA PRO A 368 -9.28 -12.89 6.06
C PRO A 368 -8.19 -12.07 5.36
N ASP A 369 -8.52 -10.86 4.89
CA ASP A 369 -7.58 -9.96 4.24
C ASP A 369 -6.58 -9.43 5.27
N MET A 370 -7.07 -8.94 6.41
CA MET A 370 -6.21 -8.43 7.49
C MET A 370 -5.32 -9.54 8.08
N MET A 371 -5.88 -10.73 8.28
CA MET A 371 -5.14 -11.90 8.77
C MET A 371 -3.99 -12.27 7.84
N ARG A 372 -4.17 -12.17 6.53
CA ARG A 372 -3.12 -12.43 5.55
C ARG A 372 -1.94 -11.48 5.70
N HIS A 373 -2.20 -10.21 6.00
CA HIS A 373 -1.14 -9.22 6.27
C HIS A 373 -0.44 -9.53 7.60
N CYS A 374 -1.18 -9.89 8.65
CA CYS A 374 -0.58 -10.31 9.94
C CYS A 374 0.33 -11.54 9.76
N LEU A 375 -0.11 -12.56 9.02
CA LEU A 375 0.71 -13.74 8.70
C LEU A 375 1.96 -13.39 7.89
N GLY A 376 1.80 -12.49 6.93
CA GLY A 376 2.87 -12.02 6.05
C GLY A 376 3.90 -11.13 6.72
N GLU A 377 3.56 -10.47 7.83
CA GLU A 377 4.46 -9.65 8.65
C GLU A 377 4.90 -10.37 9.94
N ASP A 378 4.59 -11.66 10.09
CA ASP A 378 4.84 -12.46 11.29
C ASP A 378 4.26 -11.87 12.60
N LEU A 379 3.21 -11.06 12.50
CA LEU A 379 2.57 -10.40 13.63
C LEU A 379 1.65 -11.37 14.39
N LYS A 380 2.04 -11.79 15.60
CA LYS A 380 1.32 -12.81 16.38
C LYS A 380 -0.06 -12.36 16.87
N VAL A 381 -0.24 -11.09 17.22
CA VAL A 381 -1.54 -10.53 17.64
C VAL A 381 -1.85 -9.27 16.84
N GLY A 382 -2.99 -9.25 16.14
CA GLY A 382 -3.53 -8.04 15.52
C GLY A 382 -4.89 -7.70 16.11
N CYS A 383 -5.04 -6.48 16.64
CA CYS A 383 -6.33 -5.98 17.15
C CYS A 383 -6.96 -5.06 16.12
N ASN A 384 -7.92 -5.58 15.35
CA ASN A 384 -8.63 -4.85 14.31
C ASN A 384 -9.73 -3.98 14.94
N LEU A 385 -9.39 -2.72 15.20
CA LEU A 385 -10.25 -1.79 15.91
C LEU A 385 -11.30 -1.19 14.96
N THR A 386 -12.57 -1.40 15.31
CA THR A 386 -13.69 -0.75 14.66
C THR A 386 -13.79 0.68 15.14
N TRP A 387 -13.93 1.63 14.22
CA TRP A 387 -13.80 3.06 14.50
C TRP A 387 -14.70 3.89 13.58
N GLY A 388 -14.62 5.22 13.65
CA GLY A 388 -15.57 6.15 13.05
C GLY A 388 -15.92 5.90 11.58
N PRO A 389 -14.96 5.82 10.65
CA PRO A 389 -15.18 5.42 9.27
C PRO A 389 -15.72 4.00 9.15
N CYS A 390 -16.81 3.85 8.40
CA CYS A 390 -17.50 2.57 8.19
C CYS A 390 -17.97 1.85 9.47
N PHE A 391 -18.04 2.54 10.62
CA PHE A 391 -18.42 1.97 11.92
C PHE A 391 -19.68 1.09 11.84
N ASP A 392 -20.76 1.62 11.25
CA ASP A 392 -22.05 0.95 11.23
C ASP A 392 -22.08 -0.37 10.45
N TYR A 393 -21.13 -0.56 9.54
CA TYR A 393 -20.94 -1.86 8.88
C TYR A 393 -19.91 -2.71 9.59
N GLN A 394 -18.74 -2.15 9.93
CA GLN A 394 -17.65 -2.93 10.50
C GLN A 394 -17.99 -3.51 11.88
N LYS A 395 -18.88 -2.86 12.64
CA LYS A 395 -19.35 -3.36 13.95
C LYS A 395 -19.94 -4.78 13.88
N GLN A 396 -20.41 -5.24 12.73
CA GLN A 396 -20.96 -6.59 12.59
C GLN A 396 -19.92 -7.71 12.77
N PHE A 397 -18.62 -7.40 12.65
CA PHE A 397 -17.53 -8.36 12.80
C PHE A 397 -17.06 -8.55 14.24
N PHE A 398 -17.49 -7.69 15.16
CA PHE A 398 -17.18 -7.84 16.57
C PHE A 398 -17.95 -9.02 17.19
N THR A 399 -17.23 -9.87 17.92
CA THR A 399 -17.81 -11.03 18.62
C THR A 399 -17.43 -11.12 20.09
N GLY A 400 -16.59 -10.19 20.59
CA GLY A 400 -15.98 -10.27 21.93
C GLY A 400 -15.02 -11.45 22.11
N LYS A 401 -14.60 -12.12 21.03
CA LYS A 401 -13.72 -13.29 21.00
C LYS A 401 -12.71 -13.17 19.86
N ILE A 402 -11.66 -13.99 19.88
CA ILE A 402 -10.75 -14.13 18.74
C ILE A 402 -11.54 -14.49 17.47
N ASP A 403 -11.18 -13.88 16.34
CA ASP A 403 -11.86 -14.10 15.07
C ASP A 403 -11.54 -15.50 14.53
N LYS A 404 -12.52 -16.13 13.87
CA LYS A 404 -12.41 -17.46 13.26
C LYS A 404 -11.31 -17.58 12.20
N VAL A 405 -10.83 -16.48 11.64
CA VAL A 405 -9.71 -16.50 10.67
C VAL A 405 -8.35 -16.70 11.34
N SER A 406 -8.27 -16.56 12.67
CA SER A 406 -7.05 -16.76 13.44
C SER A 406 -6.47 -18.16 13.19
N ARG A 407 -5.15 -18.25 13.13
CA ARG A 407 -4.40 -19.49 12.91
C ARG A 407 -3.24 -19.53 13.89
N TYR A 408 -3.34 -20.31 14.95
CA TYR A 408 -2.30 -20.36 15.98
C TYR A 408 -0.90 -20.54 15.38
N PRO A 409 0.11 -19.73 15.79
CA PRO A 409 0.09 -18.75 16.88
C PRO A 409 -0.24 -17.30 16.43
N TYR A 410 -1.02 -17.11 15.38
CA TYR A 410 -1.45 -15.81 14.88
C TYR A 410 -2.93 -15.57 15.20
N LEU A 411 -3.20 -14.54 15.98
CA LEU A 411 -4.52 -14.22 16.51
C LEU A 411 -4.96 -12.85 15.97
N LEU A 412 -6.18 -12.81 15.43
CA LEU A 412 -6.86 -11.58 15.06
C LEU A 412 -8.09 -11.43 15.96
N ARG A 413 -8.34 -10.23 16.48
CA ARG A 413 -9.58 -9.93 17.22
C ARG A 413 -10.10 -8.56 16.83
N TYR A 414 -11.42 -8.42 16.78
CA TYR A 414 -12.07 -7.12 16.65
C TYR A 414 -12.35 -6.51 18.03
N ASP A 415 -12.03 -5.24 18.16
CA ASP A 415 -12.25 -4.40 19.35
C ASP A 415 -12.57 -2.96 18.86
N VAL A 416 -12.48 -1.93 19.71
CA VAL A 416 -12.92 -0.56 19.34
C VAL A 416 -11.80 0.47 19.52
N GLU A 417 -11.69 1.38 18.54
CA GLU A 417 -11.03 2.66 18.72
C GLU A 417 -12.11 3.75 18.76
N VAL A 418 -12.02 4.61 19.76
CA VAL A 418 -12.96 5.70 20.00
C VAL A 418 -12.48 6.94 19.24
N SER A 419 -12.73 6.95 17.94
CA SER A 419 -12.29 7.99 17.00
C SER A 419 -13.40 8.38 16.01
N GLY A 420 -13.74 9.66 15.92
CA GLY A 420 -14.90 10.15 15.17
C GLY A 420 -16.26 9.82 15.81
N PHE A 421 -16.28 9.59 17.13
CA PHE A 421 -17.46 9.41 18.00
C PHE A 421 -17.82 10.74 18.69
N GLY A 422 -18.82 10.83 19.57
CA GLY A 422 -18.95 12.00 20.45
C GLY A 422 -17.71 12.23 21.33
N SER A 423 -17.07 11.13 21.78
CA SER A 423 -16.01 11.08 22.79
C SER A 423 -14.62 11.51 22.34
N HIS A 424 -14.34 11.48 21.02
CA HIS A 424 -13.00 11.72 20.50
C HIS A 424 -12.48 13.15 20.71
N GLN A 425 -13.35 14.09 21.10
CA GLN A 425 -12.97 15.49 21.36
C GLN A 425 -11.95 15.63 22.50
N SER A 426 -11.86 14.61 23.35
CA SER A 426 -10.93 14.52 24.49
C SER A 426 -9.66 13.70 24.20
N GLY A 427 -9.51 13.24 22.96
CA GLY A 427 -8.48 12.28 22.54
C GLY A 427 -9.09 10.94 22.15
N HIS A 428 -8.37 10.19 21.32
CA HIS A 428 -8.78 8.87 20.87
C HIS A 428 -8.34 7.80 21.87
N LEU A 429 -9.14 6.74 21.99
CA LEU A 429 -8.92 5.66 22.95
C LEU A 429 -8.94 4.30 22.26
N CYS A 430 -7.95 3.46 22.55
CA CYS A 430 -8.00 2.03 22.24
C CYS A 430 -8.71 1.28 23.38
N LEU A 431 -9.73 0.49 23.03
CA LEU A 431 -10.48 -0.33 23.98
C LEU A 431 -10.35 -1.81 23.61
N LEU A 432 -9.44 -2.51 24.28
CA LEU A 432 -9.14 -3.90 23.99
C LEU A 432 -9.92 -4.83 24.91
N ARG A 433 -10.20 -6.05 24.44
CA ARG A 433 -10.85 -7.11 25.23
C ARG A 433 -12.27 -6.74 25.68
N LEU A 434 -13.01 -6.02 24.84
CA LEU A 434 -14.42 -5.73 25.13
C LEU A 434 -15.25 -7.02 25.05
N LYS A 435 -16.33 -7.07 25.83
CA LYS A 435 -17.38 -8.10 25.75
C LYS A 435 -18.54 -7.60 24.88
N GLU A 436 -18.85 -6.32 25.01
CA GLU A 436 -19.82 -5.57 24.23
C GLU A 436 -19.14 -4.33 23.66
N GLN A 437 -19.28 -4.11 22.36
CA GLN A 437 -18.67 -2.97 21.66
C GLN A 437 -19.49 -1.68 21.73
N MET A 438 -20.80 -1.77 21.99
CA MET A 438 -21.69 -0.62 21.92
C MET A 438 -21.87 0.01 23.30
N TYR A 439 -21.52 1.29 23.40
CA TYR A 439 -21.87 2.08 24.56
C TYR A 439 -23.41 2.13 24.73
N PRO A 440 -23.98 2.21 25.94
CA PRO A 440 -25.43 2.29 26.12
C PRO A 440 -26.05 3.56 25.50
N GLY A 441 -27.26 3.46 24.96
CA GLY A 441 -28.05 4.62 24.51
C GLY A 441 -28.29 4.72 23.01
N GLY A 442 -27.79 3.78 22.20
CA GLY A 442 -28.13 3.67 20.79
C GLY A 442 -27.35 2.59 20.06
N GLU A 443 -27.48 2.59 18.73
CA GLU A 443 -26.95 1.54 17.86
C GLU A 443 -25.80 2.04 16.96
N SER A 444 -25.30 3.26 17.14
CA SER A 444 -24.28 3.87 16.28
C SER A 444 -23.33 4.77 17.08
N LYS A 445 -22.28 5.33 16.47
CA LYS A 445 -21.25 6.13 17.16
C LYS A 445 -21.73 7.47 17.77
N ASN A 446 -22.93 7.93 17.42
CA ASN A 446 -23.40 9.29 17.72
C ASN A 446 -23.92 9.49 19.17
N HIS A 447 -24.15 8.44 19.94
CA HIS A 447 -24.67 8.54 21.32
C HIS A 447 -23.58 8.36 22.39
N TRP A 448 -22.32 8.24 21.99
CA TRP A 448 -21.19 8.07 22.91
C TRP A 448 -20.94 9.36 23.70
N PRO A 449 -20.47 9.27 24.96
CA PRO A 449 -20.25 10.44 25.81
C PRO A 449 -19.17 11.35 25.21
N THR A 450 -19.09 12.61 25.60
CA THR A 450 -18.07 13.55 25.07
C THR A 450 -16.70 13.41 25.74
N LEU A 451 -16.67 13.08 27.04
CA LEU A 451 -15.44 12.90 27.81
C LEU A 451 -14.99 11.43 27.78
N GLY A 452 -13.70 11.22 27.53
CA GLY A 452 -13.05 9.91 27.44
C GLY A 452 -13.17 9.11 28.73
N LEU A 453 -13.09 9.77 29.90
CA LEU A 453 -13.23 9.12 31.21
C LEU A 453 -14.52 8.29 31.36
N ASN A 454 -15.63 8.75 30.77
CA ASN A 454 -16.90 8.02 30.83
C ASN A 454 -16.85 6.74 29.99
N THR A 455 -16.19 6.80 28.83
CA THR A 455 -15.95 5.64 27.98
C THR A 455 -14.99 4.65 28.65
N LEU A 456 -13.91 5.14 29.25
CA LEU A 456 -12.99 4.31 30.04
C LEU A 456 -13.73 3.60 31.19
N ARG A 457 -14.55 4.34 31.96
CA ARG A 457 -15.38 3.78 33.03
C ARG A 457 -16.29 2.64 32.54
N TRP A 458 -16.93 2.81 31.38
CA TRP A 458 -17.77 1.77 30.79
C TRP A 458 -16.96 0.55 30.34
N ALA A 459 -15.85 0.75 29.63
CA ALA A 459 -15.00 -0.33 29.15
C ALA A 459 -14.38 -1.12 30.33
N LYS A 460 -13.96 -0.44 31.39
CA LYS A 460 -13.34 -1.05 32.57
C LYS A 460 -14.28 -1.94 33.37
N LYS A 461 -15.57 -1.62 33.43
CA LYS A 461 -16.61 -2.52 33.98
C LYS A 461 -16.70 -3.85 33.23
N GLN A 462 -16.27 -3.91 31.97
CA GLN A 462 -16.27 -5.17 31.21
C GLN A 462 -14.99 -6.00 31.41
N GLY A 463 -13.94 -5.39 31.97
CA GLY A 463 -12.61 -5.99 32.10
C GLY A 463 -11.66 -5.65 30.95
N ALA A 464 -11.99 -4.61 30.18
CA ALA A 464 -11.18 -4.14 29.05
C ALA A 464 -9.77 -3.69 29.49
N VAL A 465 -8.83 -3.74 28.56
CA VAL A 465 -7.51 -3.08 28.67
C VAL A 465 -7.55 -1.83 27.81
N VAL A 466 -7.29 -0.67 28.39
CA VAL A 466 -7.61 0.62 27.74
C VAL A 466 -6.47 1.64 27.85
N GLY A 467 -6.36 2.50 26.85
CA GLY A 467 -5.36 3.56 26.79
C GLY A 467 -5.62 4.58 25.68
N PRO A 468 -5.01 5.78 25.75
CA PRO A 468 -5.01 6.72 24.63
C PRO A 468 -4.28 6.15 23.41
N ALA A 469 -4.80 6.41 22.22
CA ALA A 469 -4.20 6.09 20.92
C ALA A 469 -3.27 7.21 20.43
N HIS A 470 -2.33 6.88 19.54
CA HIS A 470 -1.40 7.76 18.81
C HIS A 470 -1.00 8.99 19.64
N SER A 471 -0.44 8.70 20.82
CA SER A 471 -0.53 9.57 21.99
C SER A 471 0.13 10.93 21.79
N GLY A 472 1.15 11.01 20.93
CA GLY A 472 1.90 12.23 20.69
C GLY A 472 1.17 13.30 19.87
N TRP A 473 0.04 12.98 19.22
CA TRP A 473 -0.68 13.99 18.43
C TRP A 473 -1.36 15.04 19.31
N GLY A 474 -1.00 16.31 19.10
CA GLY A 474 -1.40 17.40 19.99
C GLY A 474 -0.47 17.60 21.18
N LEU A 475 0.62 16.82 21.27
CA LEU A 475 1.64 16.92 22.31
C LEU A 475 2.99 17.43 21.80
N GLU A 476 2.96 18.20 20.71
CA GLU A 476 4.16 18.68 20.04
C GLU A 476 4.96 19.66 20.91
N VAL A 477 6.28 19.43 21.00
CA VAL A 477 7.23 20.33 21.67
C VAL A 477 8.45 20.61 20.78
N PRO A 478 9.05 21.82 20.84
CA PRO A 478 10.16 22.24 19.98
C PRO A 478 11.53 21.81 20.55
N THR A 479 11.65 20.60 21.08
CA THR A 479 12.89 20.06 21.64
C THR A 479 12.97 18.56 21.47
N SER A 480 14.18 18.03 21.32
CA SER A 480 14.46 16.58 21.34
C SER A 480 14.82 16.05 22.73
N GLU A 481 14.91 16.92 23.74
CA GLU A 481 15.20 16.54 25.13
C GLU A 481 14.07 15.70 25.73
N LEU A 482 14.43 14.66 26.48
CA LEU A 482 13.49 13.76 27.12
C LEU A 482 14.06 13.30 28.48
N PRO A 483 13.31 13.48 29.59
CA PRO A 483 12.12 14.32 29.70
C PRO A 483 12.48 15.82 29.56
N ASN A 484 11.49 16.65 29.28
CA ASN A 484 11.58 18.10 29.25
C ASN A 484 10.35 18.74 29.91
N TYR A 485 10.47 20.00 30.34
CA TYR A 485 9.40 20.71 31.07
C TYR A 485 8.55 21.63 30.18
N VAL A 486 8.65 21.51 28.85
CA VAL A 486 7.79 22.26 27.95
C VAL A 486 6.39 21.66 28.02
N VAL A 487 5.42 22.46 28.44
CA VAL A 487 4.02 22.04 28.49
C VAL A 487 3.47 22.02 27.06
N PRO A 488 3.05 20.86 26.54
CA PRO A 488 2.46 20.78 25.21
C PRO A 488 1.06 21.40 25.16
N PRO A 489 0.48 21.60 23.96
CA PRO A 489 -0.81 22.28 23.83
C PRO A 489 -2.03 21.43 24.20
N PHE A 490 -1.92 20.09 24.20
CA PHE A 490 -3.05 19.15 24.40
C PHE A 490 -4.22 19.42 23.43
N SER A 491 -3.89 19.65 22.16
CA SER A 491 -4.82 20.19 21.16
C SER A 491 -5.02 19.29 19.93
N GLY A 492 -4.78 17.99 20.08
CA GLY A 492 -4.80 17.03 18.96
C GLY A 492 -5.84 15.94 19.12
N ILE A 493 -5.53 14.77 18.56
CA ILE A 493 -6.34 13.56 18.71
C ILE A 493 -5.71 12.54 19.66
N GLY A 494 -4.47 12.76 20.11
CA GLY A 494 -3.72 11.84 20.97
C GLY A 494 -4.15 11.88 22.44
N ALA A 495 -3.18 11.86 23.34
CA ALA A 495 -3.39 11.69 24.78
C ALA A 495 -3.80 13.00 25.51
N ASN A 496 -4.79 13.73 24.99
CA ASN A 496 -5.18 15.03 25.53
C ASN A 496 -5.76 14.96 26.96
N GLU A 497 -6.70 14.04 27.23
CA GLU A 497 -7.32 13.88 28.57
C GLU A 497 -6.49 12.98 29.51
N TYR A 498 -5.37 12.41 29.05
CA TYR A 498 -4.58 11.44 29.82
C TYR A 498 -4.17 11.92 31.23
N LEU A 499 -3.73 13.18 31.36
CA LEU A 499 -3.33 13.74 32.65
C LEU A 499 -4.48 13.83 33.66
N VAL A 500 -5.73 13.90 33.19
CA VAL A 500 -6.92 13.82 34.03
C VAL A 500 -7.23 12.35 34.32
N ASP A 501 -7.30 11.52 33.28
CA ASP A 501 -7.73 10.12 33.40
C ASP A 501 -6.81 9.27 34.28
N VAL A 502 -5.49 9.47 34.19
CA VAL A 502 -4.51 8.70 34.97
C VAL A 502 -4.70 8.84 36.49
N THR A 503 -5.29 9.95 36.92
CA THR A 503 -5.54 10.25 38.34
C THR A 503 -6.77 9.54 38.90
N HIS A 504 -7.63 9.00 38.04
CA HIS A 504 -8.93 8.45 38.43
C HIS A 504 -8.90 6.94 38.64
N GLU A 505 -9.75 6.51 39.57
CA GLU A 505 -10.20 5.13 39.70
C GLU A 505 -11.66 5.03 39.26
N VAL A 506 -11.99 3.93 38.59
CA VAL A 506 -13.32 3.61 38.08
C VAL A 506 -13.71 2.20 38.49
N PRO A 507 -15.02 1.87 38.56
CA PRO A 507 -15.44 0.51 38.91
C PRO A 507 -14.96 -0.52 37.88
N GLY A 508 -14.30 -1.58 38.36
CA GLY A 508 -13.97 -2.77 37.59
C GLY A 508 -15.16 -3.73 37.44
N PRO A 509 -14.94 -4.95 36.91
CA PRO A 509 -15.99 -5.93 36.65
C PRO A 509 -16.79 -6.39 37.87
N ASP A 510 -16.15 -6.41 39.03
CA ASP A 510 -16.71 -6.76 40.33
C ASP A 510 -17.11 -5.52 41.15
N GLY A 511 -17.00 -4.32 40.57
CA GLY A 511 -17.24 -3.05 41.25
C GLY A 511 -16.02 -2.52 42.03
N THR A 512 -14.93 -3.28 42.13
CA THR A 512 -13.71 -2.84 42.80
C THR A 512 -13.11 -1.64 42.07
N PRO A 513 -12.71 -0.55 42.77
CA PRO A 513 -12.01 0.56 42.15
C PRO A 513 -10.69 0.10 41.50
N ILE A 514 -10.53 0.41 40.22
CA ILE A 514 -9.32 0.15 39.44
C ILE A 514 -8.93 1.40 38.66
N ARG A 515 -7.65 1.52 38.27
CA ARG A 515 -7.16 2.66 37.46
C ARG A 515 -7.96 2.80 36.17
N ALA A 516 -8.29 4.03 35.79
CA ALA A 516 -9.04 4.31 34.55
C ALA A 516 -8.22 4.01 33.28
N VAL A 517 -6.90 4.22 33.34
CA VAL A 517 -5.97 4.03 32.21
C VAL A 517 -4.99 2.90 32.53
N ASP A 518 -4.85 1.94 31.61
CA ASP A 518 -3.89 0.84 31.75
C ASP A 518 -2.57 1.13 31.03
N PHE A 519 -2.63 1.74 29.84
CA PHE A 519 -1.46 2.03 29.02
C PHE A 519 -1.56 3.37 28.27
N LEU A 520 -0.41 3.83 27.76
CA LEU A 520 -0.27 4.87 26.75
C LEU A 520 0.22 4.23 25.44
N SER A 521 -0.44 4.48 24.30
CA SER A 521 0.06 4.02 23.01
C SER A 521 1.31 4.77 22.58
N THR A 522 2.24 4.07 21.93
CA THR A 522 3.55 4.58 21.53
C THR A 522 3.99 3.96 20.20
N VAL A 523 5.12 4.43 19.67
CA VAL A 523 5.82 3.94 18.45
C VAL A 523 5.28 4.54 17.16
N ASP A 524 4.00 4.84 17.10
CA ASP A 524 3.35 5.39 15.92
C ASP A 524 3.45 6.92 15.78
N THR A 525 3.86 7.66 16.81
CA THR A 525 4.15 9.10 16.75
C THR A 525 5.57 9.42 17.27
N PRO A 526 6.07 10.67 17.15
CA PRO A 526 7.42 11.03 17.61
C PRO A 526 7.65 10.72 19.10
N TYR A 527 8.72 9.97 19.40
CA TYR A 527 9.00 9.44 20.74
C TYR A 527 9.01 10.49 21.84
N VAL A 528 9.49 11.72 21.57
CA VAL A 528 9.52 12.81 22.57
C VAL A 528 8.11 13.24 22.95
N TRP A 529 7.20 13.32 21.99
CA TRP A 529 5.83 13.79 22.22
C TRP A 529 5.02 12.78 23.04
N GLU A 530 5.28 11.48 22.83
CA GLU A 530 4.65 10.39 23.57
C GLU A 530 5.25 10.20 24.97
N LEU A 531 6.58 10.07 25.06
CA LEU A 531 7.25 9.62 26.27
C LEU A 531 7.41 10.73 27.32
N ASN A 532 7.36 12.01 26.92
CA ASN A 532 7.57 13.10 27.87
C ASN A 532 6.49 13.11 28.96
N ILE A 533 5.22 13.06 28.56
CA ILE A 533 4.11 13.00 29.52
C ILE A 533 4.13 11.72 30.35
N TRP A 534 4.58 10.60 29.77
CA TRP A 534 4.68 9.33 30.48
C TRP A 534 5.75 9.35 31.58
N TYR A 535 6.96 9.87 31.29
CA TYR A 535 7.98 10.01 32.32
C TYR A 535 7.56 10.96 33.44
N HIS A 536 6.88 12.06 33.12
CA HIS A 536 6.36 12.96 34.15
C HIS A 536 5.30 12.30 35.04
N THR A 537 4.36 11.53 34.48
CA THR A 537 3.37 10.82 35.31
C THR A 537 3.99 9.71 36.14
N LEU A 538 4.99 8.98 35.61
CA LEU A 538 5.78 8.01 36.38
C LEU A 538 6.50 8.68 37.56
N ASN A 539 7.15 9.81 37.32
CA ASN A 539 7.85 10.61 38.34
C ASN A 539 6.88 11.16 39.40
N CYS A 540 5.61 11.39 39.06
CA CYS A 540 4.53 11.74 39.99
C CYS A 540 3.96 10.56 40.78
N GLY A 541 4.47 9.33 40.58
CA GLY A 541 4.03 8.14 41.31
C GLY A 541 2.95 7.32 40.62
N TYR A 542 2.48 7.74 39.44
CA TYR A 542 1.62 6.88 38.62
C TYR A 542 2.43 5.72 38.02
N ARG A 543 1.73 4.67 37.58
CA ARG A 543 2.34 3.42 37.10
C ARG A 543 1.74 2.95 35.78
N THR A 544 1.24 3.89 34.97
CA THR A 544 0.71 3.59 33.63
C THR A 544 1.77 2.90 32.79
N ARG A 545 1.34 1.92 31.98
CA ARG A 545 2.24 1.18 31.08
C ARG A 545 2.31 1.85 29.72
N ILE A 546 3.16 1.35 28.85
CA ILE A 546 3.15 1.69 27.43
C ILE A 546 2.77 0.46 26.62
N SER A 547 2.28 0.67 25.40
CA SER A 547 2.02 -0.37 24.42
C SER A 547 2.31 0.18 23.02
N GLY A 548 2.93 -0.62 22.15
CA GLY A 548 3.31 -0.22 20.80
C GLY A 548 2.16 -0.46 19.83
N GLU A 549 1.95 0.50 18.93
CA GLU A 549 0.91 0.43 17.92
C GLU A 549 1.38 0.98 16.57
N THR A 550 0.63 0.68 15.51
CA THR A 550 0.91 1.22 14.16
C THR A 550 -0.13 2.25 13.72
N ASP A 551 -1.34 2.16 14.26
CA ASP A 551 -2.55 2.77 13.72
C ASP A 551 -2.64 2.55 12.20
N PHE A 552 -2.56 1.27 11.80
CA PHE A 552 -2.54 0.91 10.39
C PHE A 552 -3.95 1.05 9.79
N PRO A 553 -4.14 1.73 8.64
CA PRO A 553 -3.15 2.39 7.78
C PRO A 553 -3.22 3.92 7.87
N CYS A 554 -3.68 4.46 9.00
CA CYS A 554 -3.92 5.89 9.21
C CYS A 554 -2.62 6.65 9.49
N ILE A 555 -1.85 6.20 10.48
CA ILE A 555 -0.53 6.77 10.73
C ILE A 555 0.49 6.09 9.84
N TYR A 556 0.68 4.78 9.94
CA TYR A 556 1.56 4.05 9.02
C TYR A 556 0.76 3.21 8.04
N GLY A 557 0.92 3.48 6.75
CA GLY A 557 0.23 2.75 5.68
C GLY A 557 1.07 1.63 5.06
N GLU A 558 2.34 1.51 5.44
CA GLU A 558 3.30 0.64 4.77
C GLU A 558 3.04 -0.84 5.05
N ARG A 559 2.84 -1.21 6.33
CA ARG A 559 2.70 -2.59 6.84
C ARG A 559 1.98 -2.56 8.20
N VAL A 560 1.28 -3.65 8.54
CA VAL A 560 0.79 -3.89 9.91
C VAL A 560 1.96 -4.23 10.84
N GLY A 561 1.85 -3.88 12.12
CA GLY A 561 2.88 -4.19 13.12
C GLY A 561 4.22 -3.52 12.80
N LEU A 562 4.20 -2.27 12.32
CA LEU A 562 5.41 -1.45 12.30
C LEU A 562 5.75 -1.03 13.73
N GLY A 563 4.76 -0.56 14.50
CA GLY A 563 4.86 -0.48 15.94
C GLY A 563 4.33 -1.75 16.60
N ARG A 564 5.11 -2.29 17.54
CA ARG A 564 4.82 -3.58 18.19
C ARG A 564 4.94 -3.48 19.70
N SER A 565 4.02 -4.13 20.38
CA SER A 565 4.16 -4.59 21.76
C SER A 565 4.64 -6.03 21.79
N TYR A 566 5.65 -6.32 22.60
CA TYR A 566 6.09 -7.68 22.92
C TYR A 566 5.70 -8.00 24.34
N VAL A 567 4.82 -8.97 24.53
CA VAL A 567 4.29 -9.32 25.85
C VAL A 567 4.81 -10.68 26.29
N LYS A 568 5.33 -10.73 27.52
CA LYS A 568 5.82 -11.97 28.13
C LYS A 568 4.66 -12.81 28.65
N LEU A 569 4.58 -14.05 28.16
CA LEU A 569 3.66 -15.07 28.68
C LEU A 569 4.46 -16.30 29.16
N ALA A 570 3.97 -16.94 30.21
CA ALA A 570 4.58 -18.17 30.75
C ALA A 570 4.23 -19.42 29.91
N GLY A 571 3.17 -19.36 29.12
CA GLY A 571 2.66 -20.48 28.32
C GLY A 571 2.50 -20.14 26.85
N LYS A 572 1.67 -20.94 26.18
CA LYS A 572 1.24 -20.68 24.80
C LYS A 572 0.60 -19.29 24.67
N LEU A 573 0.66 -18.73 23.47
CA LEU A 573 -0.06 -17.49 23.18
C LEU A 573 -1.55 -17.65 23.47
N ASP A 574 -2.07 -16.73 24.25
CA ASP A 574 -3.49 -16.53 24.53
C ASP A 574 -3.78 -15.03 24.48
N PHE A 575 -4.85 -14.64 23.78
CA PHE A 575 -5.15 -13.23 23.54
C PHE A 575 -5.46 -12.47 24.83
N ASP A 576 -6.27 -13.05 25.70
CA ASP A 576 -6.69 -12.40 26.94
C ASP A 576 -5.49 -12.24 27.89
N ALA A 577 -4.63 -13.27 27.98
CA ALA A 577 -3.39 -13.20 28.73
C ALA A 577 -2.39 -12.18 28.13
N TRP A 578 -2.36 -12.03 26.80
CA TRP A 578 -1.54 -11.03 26.11
C TRP A 578 -1.99 -9.61 26.46
N CYS A 579 -3.30 -9.31 26.39
CA CYS A 579 -3.85 -8.03 26.83
C CYS A 579 -3.59 -7.78 28.33
N GLU A 580 -3.77 -8.79 29.18
CA GLU A 580 -3.47 -8.69 30.61
C GLU A 580 -1.99 -8.40 30.87
N GLY A 581 -1.08 -8.99 30.09
CA GLY A 581 0.35 -8.72 30.18
C GLY A 581 0.68 -7.26 29.88
N ILE A 582 -0.04 -6.59 28.97
CA ILE A 582 0.06 -5.13 28.76
C ILE A 582 -0.33 -4.40 30.05
N ARG A 583 -1.52 -4.69 30.61
CA ARG A 583 -2.01 -4.03 31.83
C ARG A 583 -1.03 -4.18 33.00
N GLN A 584 -0.46 -5.37 33.16
CA GLN A 584 0.49 -5.66 34.23
C GLN A 584 1.87 -5.03 34.00
N GLY A 585 2.17 -4.63 32.76
CA GLY A 585 3.47 -4.11 32.38
C GLY A 585 4.49 -5.18 32.04
N ARG A 586 4.07 -6.43 31.78
CA ARG A 586 4.94 -7.51 31.27
C ARG A 586 5.21 -7.34 29.78
N ASN A 587 5.58 -6.13 29.36
CA ASN A 587 5.69 -5.74 27.96
C ASN A 587 6.88 -4.80 27.71
N TYR A 588 7.38 -4.81 26.47
CA TYR A 588 8.20 -3.74 25.90
C TYR A 588 7.71 -3.42 24.48
N VAL A 589 8.10 -2.26 23.94
CA VAL A 589 7.65 -1.78 22.64
C VAL A 589 8.81 -1.52 21.69
N GLY A 590 8.57 -1.52 20.38
CA GLY A 590 9.57 -1.12 19.37
C GLY A 590 9.14 -1.40 17.93
N ASP A 591 10.06 -1.13 16.99
CA ASP A 591 9.86 -1.35 15.55
C ASP A 591 10.08 -2.81 15.09
N GLY A 592 10.41 -3.69 16.04
CA GLY A 592 10.77 -5.08 15.83
C GLY A 592 12.16 -5.33 15.25
N ARG A 593 13.01 -4.29 15.17
CA ARG A 593 14.43 -4.43 14.86
C ARG A 593 15.32 -4.32 16.10
N SER A 594 14.77 -3.88 17.22
CA SER A 594 15.37 -3.93 18.55
C SER A 594 14.48 -4.70 19.53
N HIS A 595 15.11 -5.40 20.48
CA HIS A 595 14.44 -6.18 21.50
C HIS A 595 15.11 -6.00 22.86
N LEU A 596 14.30 -5.75 23.90
CA LEU A 596 14.72 -5.62 25.29
C LEU A 596 13.96 -6.64 26.14
N MET A 597 14.43 -7.89 26.10
CA MET A 597 13.76 -9.02 26.74
C MET A 597 14.25 -9.25 28.16
N ASP A 598 13.37 -9.80 28.99
CA ASP A 598 13.67 -10.30 30.35
C ASP A 598 14.36 -9.25 31.24
N LEU A 599 13.95 -7.98 31.14
CA LEU A 599 14.43 -6.92 32.03
C LEU A 599 14.12 -7.28 33.49
N GLN A 600 15.15 -7.27 34.32
CA GLN A 600 15.08 -7.56 35.76
C GLN A 600 15.92 -6.52 36.53
N VAL A 601 15.35 -5.99 37.62
CA VAL A 601 16.04 -5.12 38.57
C VAL A 601 16.02 -5.78 39.94
N GLY A 602 17.20 -6.11 40.47
CA GLY A 602 17.34 -6.95 41.66
C GLY A 602 16.70 -8.31 41.41
N GLU A 603 15.70 -8.63 42.24
CA GLU A 603 14.93 -9.88 42.14
C GLU A 603 13.62 -9.69 41.33
N VAL A 604 13.24 -8.45 40.98
CA VAL A 604 11.93 -8.14 40.36
C VAL A 604 12.08 -8.11 38.83
N ALA A 605 11.37 -8.99 38.14
CA ALA A 605 11.24 -8.93 36.68
C ALA A 605 10.17 -7.93 36.25
N VAL A 606 10.29 -7.43 35.02
CA VAL A 606 9.32 -6.50 34.43
C VAL A 606 7.89 -7.06 34.48
N GLY A 607 6.95 -6.28 35.00
CA GLY A 607 5.55 -6.65 35.21
C GLY A 607 5.25 -7.60 36.38
N GLU A 608 6.25 -8.02 37.16
CA GLU A 608 6.05 -8.68 38.45
C GLU A 608 5.97 -7.64 39.58
N ASN A 609 5.18 -7.91 40.63
CA ASN A 609 5.02 -7.01 41.78
C ASN A 609 4.73 -5.54 41.39
N GLY A 610 3.92 -5.32 40.35
CA GLY A 610 3.62 -3.97 39.85
C GLY A 610 4.80 -3.28 39.16
N SER A 611 5.86 -4.02 38.79
CA SER A 611 7.15 -3.50 38.34
C SER A 611 7.85 -2.62 39.37
N GLU A 612 7.66 -2.91 40.67
CA GLU A 612 8.23 -2.11 41.76
C GLU A 612 9.17 -2.94 42.63
N LEU A 613 10.43 -2.47 42.73
CA LEU A 613 11.39 -2.94 43.72
C LEU A 613 11.54 -1.87 44.80
N ARG A 614 11.12 -2.18 46.04
CA ARG A 614 11.35 -1.30 47.19
C ARG A 614 12.66 -1.66 47.88
N LEU A 615 13.54 -0.68 48.01
CA LEU A 615 14.77 -0.82 48.78
C LEU A 615 14.56 -0.30 50.21
N PRO A 616 15.06 -0.98 51.26
CA PRO A 616 14.98 -0.48 52.64
C PRO A 616 15.71 0.87 52.83
N GLN A 617 16.76 1.10 52.06
CA GLN A 617 17.52 2.36 51.99
C GLN A 617 18.16 2.48 50.61
N ALA A 618 18.65 3.67 50.26
CA ALA A 618 19.38 3.88 49.01
C ALA A 618 20.56 2.89 48.88
N GLY A 619 20.69 2.28 47.70
CA GLY A 619 21.68 1.23 47.48
C GLY A 619 21.84 0.86 46.02
N ARG A 620 22.86 0.04 45.73
CA ARG A 620 23.10 -0.49 44.39
C ARG A 620 22.13 -1.64 44.11
N VAL A 621 21.59 -1.66 42.90
CA VAL A 621 20.78 -2.77 42.38
C VAL A 621 21.45 -3.37 41.16
N LYS A 622 21.28 -4.67 40.96
CA LYS A 622 21.74 -5.34 39.74
C LYS A 622 20.64 -5.26 38.69
N VAL A 623 20.96 -4.72 37.51
CA VAL A 623 20.07 -4.71 36.35
C VAL A 623 20.52 -5.80 35.38
N LYS A 624 19.59 -6.57 34.84
CA LYS A 624 19.83 -7.56 33.79
C LYS A 624 18.82 -7.34 32.66
N VAL A 625 19.27 -7.48 31.42
CA VAL A 625 18.42 -7.45 30.25
C VAL A 625 19.04 -8.32 29.15
N ARG A 626 18.21 -8.98 28.35
CA ARG A 626 18.62 -9.63 27.11
C ARG A 626 18.29 -8.68 25.95
N ALA A 627 19.32 -8.01 25.44
CA ALA A 627 19.18 -7.07 24.34
C ALA A 627 19.58 -7.70 22.98
N ALA A 628 18.86 -7.35 21.93
CA ALA A 628 19.21 -7.65 20.55
C ALA A 628 18.82 -6.47 19.64
N ALA A 629 19.60 -6.20 18.62
CA ALA A 629 19.37 -5.12 17.69
C ALA A 629 19.91 -5.49 16.30
N ARG A 630 19.19 -5.11 15.24
CA ARG A 630 19.62 -5.35 13.87
C ARG A 630 19.62 -4.06 13.05
N LEU A 631 20.81 -3.64 12.67
CA LEU A 631 21.06 -2.60 11.68
C LEU A 631 21.55 -3.20 10.35
N SER A 632 21.26 -2.52 9.24
CA SER A 632 21.97 -2.74 7.97
C SER A 632 23.47 -2.47 8.13
N GLU A 633 24.28 -3.10 7.29
CA GLU A 633 25.74 -2.93 7.33
C GLU A 633 26.17 -1.49 7.08
N LYS A 634 25.51 -0.84 6.13
CA LYS A 634 25.72 0.58 5.81
C LYS A 634 24.54 1.40 6.34
N PRO A 635 24.80 2.63 6.82
CA PRO A 635 23.71 3.54 7.16
C PRO A 635 22.78 3.76 5.96
N ASP A 636 21.49 3.87 6.22
CA ASP A 636 20.53 4.28 5.20
C ASP A 636 20.50 5.82 5.16
N PRO A 637 21.01 6.49 4.10
CA PRO A 637 21.05 7.95 4.06
C PRO A 637 19.66 8.60 4.08
N ALA A 638 18.61 7.86 3.71
CA ALA A 638 17.24 8.38 3.76
C ALA A 638 16.73 8.50 5.20
N LEU A 639 17.23 7.65 6.11
CA LEU A 639 16.81 7.58 7.51
C LEU A 639 17.85 8.22 8.44
N HIS A 640 19.13 8.06 8.13
CA HIS A 640 20.25 8.60 8.88
C HIS A 640 20.27 10.14 8.76
N GLY A 641 20.01 10.82 9.87
CA GLY A 641 19.90 12.29 9.92
C GLY A 641 18.51 12.84 9.61
N ARG A 642 17.53 11.99 9.33
CA ARG A 642 16.12 12.42 9.22
C ARG A 642 15.65 13.00 10.56
N PRO A 643 14.93 14.14 10.61
CA PRO A 643 14.36 14.66 11.86
C PRO A 643 13.49 13.62 12.58
N TYR A 644 13.47 13.61 13.92
CA TYR A 644 12.70 12.62 14.69
C TYR A 644 11.18 12.82 14.57
N GLN A 645 10.77 14.02 14.18
CA GLN A 645 9.37 14.37 13.91
C GLN A 645 8.89 13.88 12.54
N GLU A 646 9.74 13.20 11.77
CA GLU A 646 9.40 12.60 10.49
C GLU A 646 9.41 11.08 10.57
N LYS A 647 8.49 10.43 9.85
CA LYS A 647 8.41 8.97 9.78
C LYS A 647 9.66 8.36 9.13
N PRO A 648 10.07 7.14 9.50
CA PRO A 648 9.61 6.39 10.66
C PRO A 648 10.16 7.00 11.97
N TYR A 649 9.30 7.13 12.99
CA TYR A 649 9.60 7.88 14.21
C TYR A 649 10.54 7.14 15.17
N TRP A 650 10.37 5.82 15.29
CA TRP A 650 11.09 4.95 16.25
C TRP A 650 12.08 3.99 15.59
N ASP A 651 12.42 4.19 14.31
CA ASP A 651 13.33 3.31 13.59
C ASP A 651 14.72 3.29 14.23
N ILE A 652 15.25 2.08 14.45
CA ILE A 652 16.53 1.85 15.12
C ILE A 652 17.72 2.55 14.45
N GLU A 653 17.63 2.89 13.16
CA GLU A 653 18.67 3.63 12.43
C GLU A 653 19.01 4.97 13.11
N ARG A 654 18.05 5.57 13.82
CA ARG A 654 18.22 6.82 14.59
C ARG A 654 19.18 6.66 15.77
N ALA A 655 19.31 5.44 16.29
CA ALA A 655 20.20 5.11 17.40
C ALA A 655 21.59 4.66 16.94
N ARG A 656 21.87 4.64 15.63
CA ARG A 656 23.17 4.21 15.09
C ARG A 656 24.30 5.14 15.54
N ILE A 657 25.40 4.54 16.03
CA ILE A 657 26.62 5.27 16.35
C ILE A 657 27.50 5.40 15.10
N GLY A 658 27.54 6.62 14.54
CA GLY A 658 28.34 6.94 13.35
C GLY A 658 28.01 6.03 12.17
N THR A 659 29.03 5.44 11.56
CA THR A 659 28.87 4.49 10.44
C THR A 659 28.90 3.02 10.87
N THR A 660 28.89 2.75 12.18
CA THR A 660 28.98 1.38 12.72
C THR A 660 27.63 0.68 12.72
N ARG A 661 27.59 -0.63 13.02
CA ARG A 661 26.35 -1.38 13.32
C ARG A 661 26.06 -1.42 14.83
N THR A 662 26.52 -0.43 15.57
CA THR A 662 26.37 -0.36 17.02
C THR A 662 25.26 0.62 17.39
N VAL A 663 24.48 0.25 18.39
CA VAL A 663 23.46 1.10 19.04
C VAL A 663 23.73 1.13 20.55
N PRO A 664 23.43 2.23 21.24
CA PRO A 664 23.51 2.27 22.69
C PRO A 664 22.41 1.41 23.32
N VAL A 665 22.71 0.87 24.50
CA VAL A 665 21.73 0.22 25.39
C VAL A 665 21.87 0.89 26.74
N GLU A 666 20.82 1.60 27.16
CA GLU A 666 20.86 2.52 28.30
C GLU A 666 19.87 2.10 29.38
N VAL A 667 20.21 2.38 30.64
CA VAL A 667 19.34 2.18 31.79
C VAL A 667 18.85 3.55 32.22
N LEU A 668 17.58 3.85 31.97
CA LEU A 668 17.03 5.16 32.23
C LEU A 668 16.54 5.27 33.68
N VAL A 669 16.89 6.37 34.35
CA VAL A 669 16.42 6.72 35.70
C VAL A 669 15.63 8.02 35.63
N ASN A 670 14.34 7.97 36.02
CA ASN A 670 13.42 9.11 35.91
C ASN A 670 13.32 9.72 34.49
N GLY A 671 13.59 8.91 33.47
CA GLY A 671 13.62 9.30 32.06
C GLY A 671 14.97 9.81 31.54
N TYR A 672 16.00 9.89 32.38
CA TYR A 672 17.36 10.31 31.99
C TYR A 672 18.29 9.10 31.81
N PRO A 673 19.16 9.08 30.78
CA PRO A 673 20.11 8.00 30.52
C PRO A 673 21.27 7.86 31.51
#